data_AF-A0A926HN40-F1
#
_entry.id   AF-A0A926HN40-F1
#
_cell.length_a   1.000
_cell.length_b   1.000
_cell.length_c   1.000
_cell.angle_alpha   90.00
_cell.angle_beta   90.00
_cell.angle_gamma   90.00
#
_symmetry.space_group_name_H-M   'P 1'
#
loop_
_entity.id
_entity.type
_entity.pdbx_description
1 polymer ?
#
loop_
_entity_poly.entity_id
_entity_poly.type
_entity_poly.pdbx_seq_one_letter_code
_entity_poly.pdbx_strand_id
1 'polypeptide(L)'
;MTEKETKIGAGQLCAIAFLSRPIIMLTLNAAVLGGDAVLDNALSAVLILILGLLSAVPAFLLFARYPDLDILKLSRGIWGRAGIWVPVFYSAYFVLMGCYYVSFFETFIGNVMDPKTPVWLVGLGIIAVSCYGAKRGIEAIARSSGFIVVAILLGILVIFWTLLPEIRSENYRPLLYNGQKQLWNGAFLVLARGMAVPFLAFLLPQTKGKIKTAFVGWSLVTALIFGALIVVLVGALGSFLNTQLFPVYTASALSKIGPIQRMDAIFLAIWMSGLVVELSAAFYLLSVCGKEISENHGGNWALFLAAPIVFAGALWAANTRSVQRVLFGKALLLTVSAIAAVGIPLLLWISDSIRKRGKGTAFKKVTVGMLAVLLVFLTGCEGQVLINRRMLIQGMGIDYRDGSYQVCVYAGILEEEEEKTVLYRGSGETLLHAMDEIVQYSGKTPMYSHNLFVLLGQSCGEAGLQNVIDFFVRYYESRASSYLFFCRTEAEDLFALQDADGKYPLAEETDILTDAEQVAGRSVNATVVDVVNGLNAPGQSAYLSVMEADNQKIRLNGTAYFRDGVYAGMLSEAESRGMLLLKNRFVYGAEAVPAEDTGPVTLSLRDASCRVKTEWIGDVPHFTITVHCEADIAEITHGLGRPMGAGYYEKFEQALNETLQKEITAAIETAAVRDQCDVFGFSNRLLQQQPEIWRVHAESWPDLLQQLSYTVSVESNIARMEEEITPILH
;
A
#
# COMPACT_ATOMS: atom_id res chain seq x y z
N MET A 1 32.91 -37.22 -25.36
CA MET A 1 31.66 -36.52 -25.75
C MET A 1 31.80 -35.06 -25.36
N THR A 2 31.61 -34.14 -26.29
CA THR A 2 31.53 -32.70 -25.98
C THR A 2 30.23 -32.41 -25.24
N GLU A 3 30.30 -31.92 -24.00
CA GLU A 3 29.13 -31.33 -23.34
C GLU A 3 28.60 -30.21 -24.25
N LYS A 4 27.32 -30.29 -24.64
CA LYS A 4 26.66 -29.14 -25.28
C LYS A 4 26.67 -28.01 -24.28
N GLU A 5 27.33 -26.90 -24.61
CA GLU A 5 27.22 -25.67 -23.83
C GLU A 5 25.75 -25.23 -23.79
N THR A 6 25.10 -25.46 -22.64
CA THR A 6 23.77 -24.96 -22.32
C THR A 6 23.82 -23.44 -22.40
N LYS A 7 23.07 -22.86 -23.35
CA LYS A 7 23.10 -21.42 -23.63
C LYS A 7 21.70 -20.85 -23.69
N ILE A 8 21.38 -20.00 -22.72
CA ILE A 8 20.08 -19.33 -22.54
C ILE A 8 19.96 -18.10 -23.45
N GLY A 9 18.73 -17.66 -23.73
CA GLY A 9 18.49 -16.43 -24.47
C GLY A 9 18.70 -15.17 -23.62
N ALA A 10 19.07 -14.05 -24.24
CA ALA A 10 19.24 -12.77 -23.55
C ALA A 10 18.01 -12.35 -22.73
N GLY A 11 16.80 -12.54 -23.27
CA GLY A 11 15.56 -12.28 -22.54
C GLY A 11 15.35 -13.21 -21.32
N GLN A 12 15.83 -14.46 -21.38
CA GLN A 12 15.77 -15.40 -20.26
C GLN A 12 16.76 -15.04 -19.16
N LEU A 13 17.99 -14.63 -19.51
CA LEU A 13 18.92 -14.09 -18.51
C LEU A 13 18.29 -12.90 -17.81
N CYS A 14 17.74 -11.94 -18.56
CA CYS A 14 17.11 -10.77 -17.98
C CYS A 14 15.87 -11.14 -17.14
N ALA A 15 15.06 -12.10 -17.57
CA ALA A 15 13.93 -12.58 -16.77
C ALA A 15 14.37 -13.16 -15.41
N ILE A 16 15.48 -13.89 -15.34
CA ILE A 16 16.07 -14.32 -14.05
C ILE A 16 16.63 -13.10 -13.30
N ALA A 17 17.54 -12.35 -13.92
CA ALA A 17 18.32 -11.28 -13.28
C ALA A 17 17.47 -10.14 -12.73
N PHE A 18 16.34 -9.83 -13.37
CA PHE A 18 15.45 -8.76 -12.95
C PHE A 18 14.29 -9.24 -12.09
N LEU A 19 14.09 -10.55 -11.89
CA LEU A 19 12.98 -11.10 -11.08
C LEU A 19 13.00 -10.59 -9.64
N SER A 20 14.19 -10.53 -9.05
CA SER A 20 14.49 -9.87 -7.79
C SER A 20 13.88 -8.47 -7.68
N ARG A 21 13.80 -7.67 -8.77
CA ARG A 21 13.30 -6.30 -8.70
C ARG A 21 11.80 -6.22 -8.46
N PRO A 22 10.88 -6.79 -9.28
CA PRO A 22 9.47 -6.86 -8.95
C PRO A 22 9.20 -7.49 -7.58
N ILE A 23 9.98 -8.51 -7.16
CA ILE A 23 9.89 -9.05 -5.80
C ILE A 23 10.08 -7.95 -4.75
N ILE A 24 11.19 -7.19 -4.82
CA ILE A 24 11.46 -6.07 -3.90
C ILE A 24 10.37 -4.98 -3.98
N MET A 25 9.75 -4.77 -5.15
CA MET A 25 8.66 -3.81 -5.35
C MET A 25 7.35 -4.26 -4.71
N LEU A 26 6.98 -5.54 -4.85
CA LEU A 26 5.80 -6.12 -4.21
C LEU A 26 5.99 -6.14 -2.69
N THR A 27 7.19 -6.46 -2.21
CA THR A 27 7.51 -6.53 -0.78
C THR A 27 8.05 -5.20 -0.23
N LEU A 28 7.62 -4.09 -0.82
CA LEU A 28 8.01 -2.76 -0.39
C LEU A 28 7.62 -2.57 1.07
N ASN A 29 8.60 -2.19 1.90
CA ASN A 29 8.38 -1.99 3.32
C ASN A 29 8.59 -0.51 3.67
N ALA A 30 7.53 0.17 4.11
CA ALA A 30 7.57 1.62 4.33
C ALA A 30 8.52 2.01 5.47
N ALA A 31 8.64 1.19 6.53
CA ALA A 31 9.57 1.47 7.63
C ALA A 31 11.06 1.41 7.19
N VAL A 32 11.38 0.67 6.13
CA VAL A 32 12.74 0.52 5.61
C VAL A 32 12.99 1.38 4.35
N LEU A 33 11.97 1.64 3.54
CA LEU A 33 12.02 2.60 2.42
C LEU A 33 11.99 4.05 2.93
N GLY A 34 11.22 4.30 3.98
CA GLY A 34 11.34 5.42 4.92
C GLY A 34 10.44 6.64 4.65
N GLY A 35 10.34 7.48 5.69
CA GLY A 35 10.15 8.93 5.63
C GLY A 35 8.84 9.50 5.09
N ASP A 36 8.51 10.72 5.49
CA ASP A 36 7.24 11.41 5.22
C ASP A 36 7.03 11.85 3.76
N ALA A 37 7.86 11.35 2.84
CA ALA A 37 7.95 11.74 1.43
C ALA A 37 8.15 10.52 0.51
N VAL A 38 7.38 9.44 0.71
CA VAL A 38 7.53 8.20 -0.08
C VAL A 38 7.42 8.42 -1.59
N LEU A 39 6.67 9.43 -2.06
CA LEU A 39 6.54 9.80 -3.47
C LEU A 39 7.88 10.09 -4.16
N ASP A 40 8.88 10.60 -3.43
CA ASP A 40 10.23 10.84 -3.97
C ASP A 40 10.90 9.54 -4.47
N ASN A 41 10.42 8.37 -4.04
CA ASN A 41 10.87 7.09 -4.57
C ASN A 41 10.43 6.80 -6.00
N ALA A 42 9.45 7.54 -6.54
CA ALA A 42 9.18 7.52 -7.97
C ALA A 42 10.39 8.06 -8.76
N LEU A 43 11.06 9.10 -8.25
CA LEU A 43 12.32 9.60 -8.83
C LEU A 43 13.51 8.66 -8.54
N SER A 44 13.49 7.90 -7.44
CA SER A 44 14.49 6.84 -7.17
C SER A 44 14.58 5.82 -8.31
N ALA A 45 13.50 5.58 -9.06
CA ALA A 45 13.50 4.74 -10.25
C ALA A 45 14.55 5.19 -11.29
N VAL A 46 14.71 6.49 -11.50
CA VAL A 46 15.67 7.07 -12.45
C VAL A 46 17.11 6.83 -11.98
N LEU A 47 17.37 6.99 -10.68
CA LEU A 47 18.68 6.66 -10.10
C LEU A 47 18.98 5.16 -10.14
N ILE A 48 17.99 4.29 -9.89
CA ILE A 48 18.11 2.83 -9.99
C ILE A 48 18.45 2.40 -11.42
N LEU A 49 17.88 3.08 -12.43
CA LEU A 49 18.22 2.89 -13.83
C LEU A 49 19.67 3.31 -14.11
N ILE A 50 20.04 4.55 -13.80
CA ILE A 50 21.37 5.11 -14.10
C ILE A 50 22.47 4.31 -13.37
N LEU A 51 22.37 4.16 -12.05
CA LEU A 51 23.37 3.45 -11.24
C LEU A 51 23.40 1.96 -11.55
N GLY A 52 22.26 1.35 -11.86
CA GLY A 52 22.18 -0.05 -12.30
C GLY A 52 22.90 -0.28 -13.62
N LEU A 53 22.71 0.59 -14.61
CA LEU A 53 23.44 0.53 -15.88
C LEU A 53 24.94 0.77 -15.69
N LEU A 54 25.34 1.79 -14.92
CA LEU A 54 26.75 2.08 -14.61
C LEU A 54 27.43 0.89 -13.91
N SER A 55 26.77 0.26 -12.94
CA SER A 55 27.31 -0.90 -12.22
C SER A 55 27.53 -2.12 -13.11
N ALA A 56 26.79 -2.26 -14.22
CA ALA A 56 26.96 -3.35 -15.18
C ALA A 56 28.13 -3.14 -16.16
N VAL A 57 28.64 -1.90 -16.32
CA VAL A 57 29.70 -1.58 -17.29
C VAL A 57 30.96 -2.44 -17.12
N PRO A 58 31.53 -2.63 -15.91
CA PRO A 58 32.71 -3.47 -15.74
C PRO A 58 32.51 -4.93 -16.18
N ALA A 59 31.34 -5.52 -15.90
CA ALA A 59 31.02 -6.87 -16.34
C ALA A 59 30.91 -6.97 -17.88
N PHE A 60 30.27 -5.99 -18.52
CA PHE A 60 30.23 -5.92 -19.99
C PHE A 60 31.60 -5.65 -20.64
N LEU A 61 32.49 -4.89 -19.99
CA LEU A 61 33.84 -4.65 -20.45
C LEU A 61 34.73 -5.90 -20.35
N LEU A 62 34.55 -6.72 -19.30
CA LEU A 62 35.19 -8.03 -19.19
C LEU A 62 34.69 -8.99 -20.27
N PHE A 63 33.36 -9.13 -20.41
CA PHE A 63 32.74 -10.00 -21.41
C PHE A 63 33.13 -9.61 -22.85
N ALA A 64 33.27 -8.31 -23.14
CA ALA A 64 33.76 -7.85 -24.44
C ALA A 64 35.23 -8.22 -24.74
N ARG A 65 36.05 -8.49 -23.71
CA ARG A 65 37.43 -9.00 -23.87
C ARG A 65 37.50 -10.53 -23.88
N TYR A 66 36.62 -11.19 -23.13
CA TYR A 66 36.62 -12.63 -22.92
C TYR A 66 35.18 -13.20 -23.01
N PRO A 67 34.63 -13.39 -24.22
CA PRO A 67 33.23 -13.79 -24.38
C PRO A 67 32.92 -15.18 -23.81
N ASP A 68 33.88 -16.11 -23.85
CA ASP A 68 33.68 -17.52 -23.50
C ASP A 68 34.11 -17.87 -22.06
N LEU A 69 34.59 -16.89 -21.27
CA LEU A 69 35.07 -17.10 -19.90
C LEU A 69 34.18 -16.40 -18.88
N ASP A 70 33.67 -17.18 -17.93
CA ASP A 70 33.01 -16.65 -16.73
C ASP A 70 34.01 -15.98 -15.78
N ILE A 71 33.47 -15.17 -14.85
CA ILE A 71 34.27 -14.41 -13.89
C ILE A 71 35.15 -15.28 -12.97
N LEU A 72 34.78 -16.56 -12.75
CA LEU A 72 35.57 -17.47 -11.93
C LEU A 72 36.82 -17.96 -12.68
N LYS A 73 36.65 -18.49 -13.89
CA LYS A 73 37.77 -18.88 -14.75
C LYS A 73 38.67 -17.70 -15.06
N LEU A 74 38.08 -16.52 -15.28
CA LEU A 74 38.83 -15.29 -15.49
C LEU A 74 39.66 -14.90 -14.26
N SER A 75 39.12 -14.97 -13.05
CA SER A 75 39.87 -14.63 -11.83
C SER A 75 41.02 -15.60 -11.57
N ARG A 76 40.84 -16.90 -11.81
CA ARG A 76 41.92 -17.89 -11.82
C ARG A 76 42.97 -17.58 -12.90
N GLY A 77 42.53 -17.22 -14.10
CA GLY A 77 43.41 -16.88 -15.22
C GLY A 77 44.27 -15.64 -14.95
N ILE A 78 43.72 -14.61 -14.30
CA ILE A 78 44.40 -13.32 -14.02
C ILE A 78 45.22 -13.37 -12.73
N TRP A 79 44.64 -13.86 -11.62
CA TRP A 79 45.25 -13.83 -10.27
C TRP A 79 45.83 -15.19 -9.84
N GLY A 80 45.76 -16.22 -10.68
CA GLY A 80 46.29 -17.54 -10.38
C GLY A 80 45.64 -18.16 -9.15
N ARG A 81 46.46 -18.60 -8.18
CA ARG A 81 45.96 -19.18 -6.93
C ARG A 81 45.13 -18.21 -6.08
N ALA A 82 45.36 -16.90 -6.18
CA ALA A 82 44.56 -15.90 -5.45
C ALA A 82 43.14 -15.72 -6.01
N GLY A 83 42.89 -16.15 -7.26
CA GLY A 83 41.55 -16.12 -7.87
C GLY A 83 40.49 -16.92 -7.11
N ILE A 84 40.89 -17.88 -6.26
CA ILE A 84 39.99 -18.69 -5.42
C ILE A 84 39.13 -17.86 -4.45
N TRP A 85 39.57 -16.65 -4.09
CA TRP A 85 38.78 -15.78 -3.22
C TRP A 85 37.53 -15.21 -3.90
N VAL A 86 37.47 -15.21 -5.23
CA VAL A 86 36.29 -14.76 -5.99
C VAL A 86 35.10 -15.72 -5.82
N PRO A 87 35.19 -17.04 -6.12
CA PRO A 87 34.09 -17.97 -5.84
C PRO A 87 33.77 -18.09 -4.35
N VAL A 88 34.76 -17.94 -3.44
CA VAL A 88 34.50 -17.92 -1.98
C VAL A 88 33.64 -16.70 -1.60
N PHE A 89 34.01 -15.50 -2.08
CA PHE A 89 33.22 -14.29 -1.85
C PHE A 89 31.81 -14.40 -2.43
N TYR A 90 31.66 -14.85 -3.69
CA TYR A 90 30.33 -15.00 -4.29
C TYR A 90 29.49 -16.08 -3.60
N SER A 91 30.10 -17.16 -3.09
CA SER A 91 29.39 -18.15 -2.26
C SER A 91 28.84 -17.52 -0.98
N ALA A 92 29.67 -16.75 -0.26
CA ALA A 92 29.24 -16.03 0.93
C ALA A 92 28.17 -14.96 0.62
N TYR A 93 28.28 -14.27 -0.53
CA TYR A 93 27.27 -13.34 -1.01
C TYR A 93 25.92 -14.02 -1.27
N PHE A 94 25.89 -15.13 -2.02
CA PHE A 94 24.64 -15.85 -2.29
C PHE A 94 24.02 -16.47 -1.03
N VAL A 95 24.83 -16.89 -0.04
CA VAL A 95 24.33 -17.27 1.29
C VAL A 95 23.71 -16.06 2.00
N LEU A 96 24.41 -14.92 2.08
CA LEU A 96 23.91 -13.71 2.74
C LEU A 96 22.61 -13.20 2.10
N MET A 97 22.55 -13.17 0.78
CA MET A 97 21.34 -12.82 0.02
C MET A 97 20.22 -13.85 0.24
N GLY A 98 20.55 -15.14 0.32
CA GLY A 98 19.61 -16.20 0.68
C GLY A 98 19.00 -15.98 2.07
N CYS A 99 19.83 -15.72 3.09
CA CYS A 99 19.38 -15.37 4.44
C CYS A 99 18.47 -14.14 4.40
N TYR A 100 18.84 -13.08 3.68
CA TYR A 100 18.02 -11.88 3.51
C TYR A 100 16.65 -12.21 2.91
N TYR A 101 16.62 -12.87 1.75
CA TYR A 101 15.37 -13.12 1.02
C TYR A 101 14.41 -14.05 1.78
N VAL A 102 14.92 -15.10 2.43
CA VAL A 102 14.08 -16.00 3.23
C VAL A 102 13.62 -15.31 4.52
N SER A 103 14.51 -14.66 5.29
CA SER A 103 14.06 -13.97 6.54
C SER A 103 13.12 -12.81 6.29
N PHE A 104 13.25 -12.11 5.16
CA PHE A 104 12.32 -11.04 4.79
C PHE A 104 10.95 -11.62 4.43
N PHE A 105 10.91 -12.77 3.73
CA PHE A 105 9.68 -13.51 3.48
C PHE A 105 9.03 -14.03 4.78
N GLU A 106 9.82 -14.64 5.66
CA GLU A 106 9.34 -15.11 6.97
C GLU A 106 8.82 -13.94 7.83
N THR A 107 9.55 -12.81 7.87
CA THR A 107 9.12 -11.62 8.60
C THR A 107 7.80 -11.08 8.04
N PHE A 108 7.63 -11.01 6.72
CA PHE A 108 6.34 -10.64 6.13
C PHE A 108 5.23 -11.57 6.58
N ILE A 109 5.39 -12.89 6.41
CA ILE A 109 4.33 -13.86 6.71
C ILE A 109 3.95 -13.80 8.19
N GLY A 110 4.92 -13.67 9.11
CA GLY A 110 4.67 -13.50 10.53
C GLY A 110 4.09 -12.14 10.97
N ASN A 111 3.99 -11.14 10.06
CA ASN A 111 3.30 -9.87 10.32
C ASN A 111 1.93 -9.77 9.62
N VAL A 112 1.67 -10.62 8.63
CA VAL A 112 0.51 -10.53 7.73
C VAL A 112 -0.47 -11.70 7.91
N MET A 113 0.03 -12.88 8.28
CA MET A 113 -0.77 -14.08 8.52
C MET A 113 -0.98 -14.30 10.02
N ASP A 114 -1.90 -15.19 10.39
CA ASP A 114 -2.16 -15.61 11.78
C ASP A 114 -0.84 -15.99 12.48
N PRO A 115 -0.53 -15.46 13.68
CA PRO A 115 0.67 -15.79 14.46
C PRO A 115 0.89 -17.28 14.74
N LYS A 116 -0.13 -18.13 14.56
CA LYS A 116 -0.06 -19.60 14.67
C LYS A 116 0.29 -20.29 13.33
N THR A 117 0.76 -19.53 12.34
CA THR A 117 1.26 -20.07 11.09
C THR A 117 2.72 -20.51 11.30
N PRO A 118 3.11 -21.78 11.03
CA PRO A 118 4.48 -22.24 11.14
C PRO A 118 5.37 -21.63 10.05
N VAL A 119 5.76 -20.37 10.22
CA VAL A 119 6.44 -19.56 9.21
C VAL A 119 7.74 -20.22 8.72
N TRP A 120 8.50 -20.81 9.64
CA TRP A 120 9.74 -21.53 9.36
C TRP A 120 9.53 -22.75 8.44
N LEU A 121 8.35 -23.38 8.47
CA LEU A 121 8.04 -24.52 7.61
C LEU A 121 7.87 -24.07 6.15
N VAL A 122 7.29 -22.89 5.94
CA VAL A 122 7.18 -22.26 4.61
C VAL A 122 8.57 -21.87 4.10
N GLY A 123 9.40 -21.26 4.95
CA GLY A 123 10.80 -20.94 4.63
C GLY A 123 11.63 -22.18 4.25
N LEU A 124 11.50 -23.27 5.01
CA LEU A 124 12.13 -24.57 4.71
C LEU A 124 11.64 -25.14 3.37
N GLY A 125 10.34 -25.07 3.08
CA GLY A 125 9.75 -25.49 1.82
C GLY A 125 10.32 -24.72 0.61
N ILE A 126 10.40 -23.38 0.73
CA ILE A 126 11.01 -22.51 -0.29
C ILE A 126 12.46 -22.90 -0.55
N ILE A 127 13.27 -23.12 0.50
CA ILE A 127 14.67 -23.56 0.38
C ILE A 127 14.77 -24.93 -0.30
N ALA A 128 13.91 -25.89 0.06
CA ALA A 128 13.90 -27.24 -0.50
C ALA A 128 13.58 -27.23 -2.01
N VAL A 129 12.53 -26.50 -2.43
CA VAL A 129 12.17 -26.35 -3.84
C VAL A 129 13.27 -25.60 -4.61
N SER A 130 13.90 -24.59 -3.99
CA SER A 130 15.01 -23.85 -4.59
C SER A 130 16.26 -24.72 -4.81
N CYS A 131 16.57 -25.61 -3.87
CA CYS A 131 17.63 -26.61 -4.02
C CYS A 131 17.36 -27.60 -5.17
N TYR A 132 16.09 -27.97 -5.38
CA TYR A 132 15.68 -28.80 -6.52
C TYR A 132 15.79 -28.01 -7.85
N GLY A 133 15.37 -26.75 -7.89
CA GLY A 133 15.54 -25.85 -9.03
C GLY A 133 17.01 -25.69 -9.42
N ALA A 134 17.90 -25.44 -8.45
CA ALA A 134 19.34 -25.37 -8.65
C ALA A 134 19.92 -26.66 -9.26
N LYS A 135 19.50 -27.84 -8.77
CA LYS A 135 19.92 -29.16 -9.31
C LYS A 135 19.41 -29.43 -10.73
N ARG A 136 18.30 -28.82 -11.16
CA ARG A 136 17.81 -28.89 -12.55
C ARG A 136 18.58 -27.97 -13.51
N GLY A 137 19.36 -27.04 -13.00
CA GLY A 137 20.26 -26.18 -13.77
C GLY A 137 19.59 -24.98 -14.45
N ILE A 138 20.43 -24.12 -15.02
CA ILE A 138 20.02 -22.77 -15.46
C ILE A 138 18.93 -22.76 -16.56
N GLU A 139 18.87 -23.76 -17.43
CA GLU A 139 17.81 -23.82 -18.46
C GLU A 139 16.42 -24.06 -17.88
N ALA A 140 16.31 -24.83 -16.79
CA ALA A 140 15.03 -25.04 -16.12
C ALA A 140 14.60 -23.75 -15.40
N ILE A 141 15.52 -23.13 -14.66
CA ILE A 141 15.32 -21.86 -13.96
C ILE A 141 14.90 -20.75 -14.96
N ALA A 142 15.54 -20.68 -16.14
CA ALA A 142 15.23 -19.75 -17.22
C ALA A 142 13.82 -19.92 -17.82
N ARG A 143 13.31 -21.16 -17.90
CA ARG A 143 11.96 -21.42 -18.40
C ARG A 143 10.92 -21.03 -17.34
N SER A 144 11.15 -21.41 -16.09
CA SER A 144 10.29 -21.02 -14.97
C SER A 144 10.24 -19.50 -14.75
N SER A 145 11.38 -18.81 -14.85
CA SER A 145 11.43 -17.35 -14.70
C SER A 145 10.58 -16.63 -15.76
N GLY A 146 10.59 -17.10 -17.01
CA GLY A 146 9.77 -16.52 -18.08
C GLY A 146 8.26 -16.58 -17.77
N PHE A 147 7.76 -17.71 -17.27
CA PHE A 147 6.37 -17.86 -16.85
C PHE A 147 6.04 -16.97 -15.64
N ILE A 148 6.90 -17.00 -14.62
CA ILE A 148 6.66 -16.29 -13.36
C ILE A 148 6.75 -14.77 -13.53
N VAL A 149 7.64 -14.24 -14.38
CA VAL A 149 7.62 -12.80 -14.71
C VAL A 149 6.30 -12.40 -15.35
N VAL A 150 5.74 -13.20 -16.28
CA VAL A 150 4.44 -12.89 -16.89
C VAL A 150 3.34 -12.86 -15.83
N ALA A 151 3.31 -13.84 -14.91
CA ALA A 151 2.36 -13.86 -13.80
C ALA A 151 2.51 -12.64 -12.87
N ILE A 152 3.75 -12.23 -12.54
CA ILE A 152 4.03 -11.03 -11.75
C ILE A 152 3.54 -9.76 -12.47
N LEU A 153 3.83 -9.61 -13.76
CA LEU A 153 3.43 -8.44 -14.54
C LEU A 153 1.90 -8.35 -14.65
N LEU A 154 1.20 -9.48 -14.85
CA LEU A 154 -0.26 -9.51 -14.81
C LEU A 154 -0.80 -9.15 -13.43
N GLY A 155 -0.22 -9.67 -12.34
CA GLY A 155 -0.61 -9.31 -10.97
C GLY A 155 -0.42 -7.82 -10.67
N ILE A 156 0.69 -7.22 -11.11
CA ILE A 156 0.93 -5.77 -10.98
C ILE A 156 -0.07 -4.96 -11.81
N LEU A 157 -0.38 -5.39 -13.04
CA LEU A 157 -1.39 -4.72 -13.88
C LEU A 157 -2.80 -4.78 -13.28
N VAL A 158 -3.18 -5.91 -12.66
CA VAL A 158 -4.44 -6.02 -11.91
C VAL A 158 -4.44 -5.05 -10.74
N ILE A 159 -3.40 -5.04 -9.91
CA ILE A 159 -3.29 -4.11 -8.76
C ILE A 159 -3.30 -2.64 -9.22
N PHE A 160 -2.69 -2.32 -10.35
CA PHE A 160 -2.77 -0.96 -10.90
C PHE A 160 -4.20 -0.61 -11.30
N TRP A 161 -4.88 -1.48 -12.06
CA TRP A 161 -6.27 -1.27 -12.47
C TRP A 161 -7.18 -1.05 -11.26
N THR A 162 -7.10 -1.91 -10.24
CA THR A 162 -7.99 -1.84 -9.08
C THR A 162 -7.79 -0.61 -8.21
N LEU A 163 -6.59 -0.04 -8.21
CA LEU A 163 -6.27 1.15 -7.43
C LEU A 163 -6.55 2.45 -8.19
N LEU A 164 -6.79 2.42 -9.51
CA LEU A 164 -7.11 3.64 -10.28
C LEU A 164 -8.32 4.43 -9.72
N PRO A 165 -9.45 3.81 -9.33
CA PRO A 165 -10.59 4.53 -8.74
C PRO A 165 -10.28 5.15 -7.37
N GLU A 166 -9.35 4.56 -6.62
CA GLU A 166 -8.97 5.01 -5.27
C GLU A 166 -7.96 6.18 -5.29
N ILE A 167 -7.37 6.51 -6.45
CA ILE A 167 -6.37 7.59 -6.55
C ILE A 167 -7.04 8.94 -6.33
N ARG A 168 -6.64 9.63 -5.26
CA ARG A 168 -7.06 11.00 -4.96
C ARG A 168 -5.92 11.97 -5.21
N SER A 169 -6.17 13.03 -5.97
CA SER A 169 -5.16 14.06 -6.27
C SER A 169 -4.64 14.76 -5.02
N GLU A 170 -5.45 14.86 -3.96
CA GLU A 170 -5.08 15.42 -2.65
C GLU A 170 -3.97 14.64 -1.92
N ASN A 171 -3.69 13.39 -2.30
CA ASN A 171 -2.65 12.57 -1.68
C ASN A 171 -1.23 12.87 -2.18
N TYR A 172 -1.08 13.56 -3.33
CA TYR A 172 0.23 13.90 -3.87
C TYR A 172 0.83 15.14 -3.19
N ARG A 173 2.09 15.05 -2.76
CA ARG A 173 2.88 16.21 -2.29
C ARG A 173 3.89 16.61 -3.36
N PRO A 174 4.38 17.87 -3.39
CA PRO A 174 5.45 18.25 -4.31
C PRO A 174 6.69 17.38 -4.13
N LEU A 175 7.26 16.94 -5.26
CA LEU A 175 8.48 16.14 -5.27
C LEU A 175 9.65 16.90 -4.65
N LEU A 176 10.44 16.22 -3.83
CA LEU A 176 11.60 16.73 -3.12
C LEU A 176 11.30 17.85 -2.10
N TYR A 177 10.04 18.00 -1.66
CA TYR A 177 9.65 18.99 -0.65
C TYR A 177 10.45 18.88 0.67
N ASN A 178 10.76 17.65 1.09
CA ASN A 178 11.61 17.33 2.26
C ASN A 178 13.09 17.14 1.89
N GLY A 179 13.50 17.54 0.68
CA GLY A 179 14.85 17.42 0.16
C GLY A 179 15.22 16.03 -0.38
N GLN A 180 16.43 15.91 -0.93
CA GLN A 180 16.85 14.75 -1.74
C GLN A 180 17.24 13.49 -0.93
N LYS A 181 17.17 13.52 0.41
CA LYS A 181 17.62 12.39 1.25
C LYS A 181 16.84 11.11 0.94
N GLN A 182 15.55 11.25 0.67
CA GLN A 182 14.65 10.12 0.45
C GLN A 182 14.87 9.45 -0.92
N LEU A 183 15.04 10.27 -1.96
CA LEU A 183 15.50 9.88 -3.30
C LEU A 183 16.78 8.99 -3.26
N TRP A 184 17.82 9.43 -2.56
CA TRP A 184 19.05 8.63 -2.45
C TRP A 184 18.86 7.37 -1.59
N ASN A 185 18.05 7.44 -0.53
CA ASN A 185 17.74 6.28 0.31
C ASN A 185 17.10 5.15 -0.49
N GLY A 186 15.99 5.42 -1.18
CA GLY A 186 15.27 4.38 -1.92
C GLY A 186 16.08 3.78 -3.06
N ALA A 187 16.82 4.62 -3.80
CA ALA A 187 17.68 4.14 -4.88
C ALA A 187 18.74 3.15 -4.38
N PHE A 188 19.48 3.50 -3.32
CA PHE A 188 20.45 2.59 -2.72
C PHE A 188 19.79 1.38 -2.05
N LEU A 189 18.59 1.52 -1.49
CA LEU A 189 17.88 0.43 -0.84
C LEU A 189 17.52 -0.70 -1.82
N VAL A 190 16.98 -0.35 -2.99
CA VAL A 190 16.62 -1.29 -4.05
C VAL A 190 17.88 -1.90 -4.69
N LEU A 191 18.91 -1.08 -4.98
CA LEU A 191 20.17 -1.56 -5.54
C LEU A 191 20.93 -2.50 -4.61
N ALA A 192 20.88 -2.27 -3.29
CA ALA A 192 21.51 -3.14 -2.30
C ALA A 192 20.96 -4.58 -2.32
N ARG A 193 19.68 -4.73 -2.63
CA ARG A 193 18.94 -6.01 -2.61
C ARG A 193 18.99 -6.75 -3.95
N GLY A 194 19.25 -6.06 -5.05
CA GLY A 194 19.20 -6.64 -6.39
C GLY A 194 20.40 -7.54 -6.73
N MET A 195 20.16 -8.75 -7.25
CA MET A 195 21.23 -9.64 -7.73
C MET A 195 21.48 -9.58 -9.25
N ALA A 196 20.79 -8.69 -9.97
CA ALA A 196 20.83 -8.58 -11.43
C ALA A 196 22.24 -8.50 -12.05
N VAL A 197 23.09 -7.63 -11.50
CA VAL A 197 24.46 -7.40 -12.02
C VAL A 197 25.44 -8.50 -11.56
N PRO A 198 25.41 -8.97 -10.30
CA PRO A 198 26.09 -10.21 -9.92
C PRO A 198 25.75 -11.39 -10.83
N PHE A 199 24.49 -11.61 -11.20
CA PHE A 199 24.10 -12.69 -12.12
C PHE A 199 24.67 -12.52 -13.54
N LEU A 200 24.73 -11.29 -14.08
CA LEU A 200 25.39 -11.01 -15.37
C LEU A 200 26.85 -11.51 -15.38
N ALA A 201 27.60 -11.27 -14.29
CA ALA A 201 29.03 -11.61 -14.23
C ALA A 201 29.33 -13.11 -14.41
N PHE A 202 28.36 -13.98 -14.12
CA PHE A 202 28.45 -15.43 -14.33
C PHE A 202 27.81 -15.90 -15.64
N LEU A 203 26.67 -15.32 -16.00
CA LEU A 203 25.79 -15.87 -17.03
C LEU A 203 25.99 -15.24 -18.42
N LEU A 204 26.73 -14.12 -18.53
CA LEU A 204 27.04 -13.48 -19.82
C LEU A 204 27.65 -14.45 -20.87
N PRO A 205 28.67 -15.28 -20.56
CA PRO A 205 29.22 -16.28 -21.49
C PRO A 205 28.22 -17.37 -21.91
N GLN A 206 27.23 -17.64 -21.07
CA GLN A 206 26.19 -18.64 -21.30
C GLN A 206 24.98 -18.07 -22.05
N THR A 207 25.08 -16.85 -22.60
CA THR A 207 23.93 -16.12 -23.16
C THR A 207 24.05 -15.90 -24.67
N LYS A 208 22.95 -16.14 -25.39
CA LYS A 208 22.80 -15.86 -26.83
C LYS A 208 21.92 -14.63 -27.08
N GLY A 209 22.24 -13.88 -28.13
CA GLY A 209 21.44 -12.75 -28.61
C GLY A 209 21.88 -11.38 -28.10
N LYS A 210 21.05 -10.35 -28.30
CA LYS A 210 21.37 -8.93 -28.06
C LYS A 210 21.31 -8.55 -26.57
N ILE A 211 22.18 -9.12 -25.74
CA ILE A 211 22.12 -8.96 -24.28
C ILE A 211 22.24 -7.51 -23.78
N LYS A 212 23.04 -6.65 -24.44
CA LYS A 212 23.12 -5.21 -24.07
C LYS A 212 21.76 -4.52 -24.22
N THR A 213 21.10 -4.71 -25.35
CA THR A 213 19.76 -4.14 -25.63
C THR A 213 18.72 -4.70 -24.68
N ALA A 214 18.74 -6.01 -24.41
CA ALA A 214 17.85 -6.64 -23.43
C ALA A 214 18.06 -6.05 -22.04
N PHE A 215 19.29 -5.98 -21.55
CA PHE A 215 19.59 -5.46 -20.20
C PHE A 215 19.14 -4.00 -20.01
N VAL A 216 19.35 -3.15 -21.02
CA VAL A 216 18.86 -1.76 -20.99
C VAL A 216 17.32 -1.71 -20.99
N GLY A 217 16.66 -2.48 -21.87
CA GLY A 217 15.19 -2.55 -21.92
C GLY A 217 14.57 -3.03 -20.61
N TRP A 218 15.08 -4.10 -20.02
CA TRP A 218 14.61 -4.63 -18.73
C TRP A 218 14.92 -3.69 -17.56
N SER A 219 16.06 -2.97 -17.60
CA SER A 219 16.36 -1.92 -16.62
C SER A 219 15.36 -0.77 -16.69
N LEU A 220 14.99 -0.34 -17.90
CA LEU A 220 14.01 0.71 -18.13
C LEU A 220 12.61 0.26 -17.70
N VAL A 221 12.14 -0.91 -18.15
CA VAL A 221 10.82 -1.45 -17.80
C VAL A 221 10.67 -1.61 -16.28
N THR A 222 11.67 -2.18 -15.59
CA THR A 222 11.60 -2.30 -14.12
C THR A 222 11.65 -0.95 -13.40
N ALA A 223 12.38 0.05 -13.93
CA ALA A 223 12.34 1.40 -13.38
C ALA A 223 10.96 2.06 -13.58
N LEU A 224 10.38 1.96 -14.77
CA LEU A 224 9.04 2.51 -15.06
C LEU A 224 7.95 1.86 -14.19
N ILE A 225 7.97 0.53 -14.03
CA ILE A 225 7.03 -0.18 -13.14
C ILE A 225 7.19 0.27 -11.69
N PHE A 226 8.43 0.43 -11.19
CA PHE A 226 8.65 0.93 -9.84
C PHE A 226 8.14 2.36 -9.65
N GLY A 227 8.43 3.26 -10.59
CA GLY A 227 7.95 4.64 -10.56
C GLY A 227 6.42 4.72 -10.56
N ALA A 228 5.78 3.99 -11.48
CA ALA A 228 4.33 3.89 -11.57
C ALA A 228 3.71 3.31 -10.29
N LEU A 229 4.29 2.24 -9.72
CA LEU A 229 3.82 1.63 -8.47
C LEU A 229 3.87 2.63 -7.31
N ILE A 230 4.95 3.41 -7.15
CA ILE A 230 5.02 4.44 -6.10
C ILE A 230 3.94 5.52 -6.32
N VAL A 231 3.73 5.97 -7.56
CA VAL A 231 2.71 7.00 -7.88
C VAL A 231 1.29 6.48 -7.61
N VAL A 232 0.97 5.23 -7.98
CA VAL A 232 -0.33 4.60 -7.71
C VAL A 232 -0.54 4.39 -6.21
N LEU A 233 0.45 3.84 -5.50
CA LEU A 233 0.33 3.58 -4.05
C LEU A 233 0.18 4.86 -3.24
N VAL A 234 0.96 5.92 -3.55
CA VAL A 234 0.80 7.22 -2.89
C VAL A 234 -0.55 7.84 -3.23
N GLY A 235 -0.98 7.76 -4.50
CA GLY A 235 -2.27 8.28 -4.95
C GLY A 235 -3.45 7.64 -4.24
N ALA A 236 -3.43 6.32 -4.06
CA ALA A 236 -4.51 5.56 -3.42
C ALA A 236 -4.47 5.62 -1.88
N LEU A 237 -3.29 5.49 -1.26
CA LEU A 237 -3.18 5.36 0.20
C LEU A 237 -2.90 6.68 0.94
N GLY A 238 -2.29 7.68 0.30
CA GLY A 238 -1.93 8.94 0.96
C GLY A 238 -0.97 8.76 2.14
N SER A 239 -1.23 9.48 3.23
CA SER A 239 -0.46 9.40 4.49
C SER A 239 -0.55 8.04 5.19
N PHE A 240 -1.66 7.31 5.03
CA PHE A 240 -1.85 5.95 5.56
C PHE A 240 -0.79 4.98 5.05
N LEU A 241 -0.22 5.19 3.86
CA LEU A 241 0.93 4.42 3.34
C LEU A 241 2.08 4.32 4.36
N ASN A 242 2.33 5.38 5.12
CA ASN A 242 3.45 5.46 6.06
C ASN A 242 3.22 4.66 7.35
N THR A 243 1.96 4.31 7.68
CA THR A 243 1.64 3.44 8.83
C THR A 243 1.80 1.96 8.50
N GLN A 244 1.81 1.61 7.21
CA GLN A 244 1.77 0.23 6.73
C GLN A 244 3.17 -0.37 6.57
N LEU A 245 3.41 -1.51 7.25
CA LEU A 245 4.67 -2.25 7.09
C LEU A 245 4.87 -2.78 5.67
N PHE A 246 3.80 -3.10 4.93
CA PHE A 246 3.86 -3.63 3.55
C PHE A 246 2.77 -3.00 2.66
N PRO A 247 2.92 -1.73 2.20
CA PRO A 247 1.82 -0.99 1.60
C PRO A 247 1.23 -1.61 0.32
N VAL A 248 2.03 -2.34 -0.47
CA VAL A 248 1.53 -3.00 -1.69
C VAL A 248 0.57 -4.14 -1.35
N TYR A 249 0.88 -4.89 -0.28
CA TYR A 249 -0.01 -5.91 0.23
C TYR A 249 -1.31 -5.26 0.74
N THR A 250 -1.22 -4.21 1.56
CA THR A 250 -2.40 -3.50 2.06
C THR A 250 -3.25 -2.96 0.92
N ALA A 251 -2.66 -2.36 -0.11
CA ALA A 251 -3.37 -1.89 -1.30
C ALA A 251 -4.04 -3.05 -2.09
N SER A 252 -3.39 -4.22 -2.18
CA SER A 252 -3.99 -5.42 -2.78
C SER A 252 -5.14 -5.99 -1.95
N ALA A 253 -5.12 -5.84 -0.62
CA ALA A 253 -6.20 -6.27 0.27
C ALA A 253 -7.38 -5.28 0.29
N LEU A 254 -7.13 -3.99 0.04
CA LEU A 254 -8.16 -2.95 -0.16
C LEU A 254 -8.87 -3.09 -1.53
N SER A 255 -8.18 -3.65 -2.52
CA SER A 255 -8.68 -3.79 -3.90
C SER A 255 -9.85 -4.78 -4.02
N LYS A 256 -11.09 -4.27 -4.04
CA LYS A 256 -12.30 -5.06 -4.31
C LYS A 256 -12.48 -5.27 -5.84
N ILE A 257 -12.50 -6.53 -6.33
CA ILE A 257 -12.92 -6.85 -7.72
C ILE A 257 -14.14 -7.76 -7.71
N GLY A 258 -15.33 -7.16 -7.65
CA GLY A 258 -16.60 -7.90 -7.72
C GLY A 258 -16.62 -9.14 -6.81
N PRO A 259 -16.78 -10.36 -7.34
CA PRO A 259 -16.83 -11.59 -6.54
C PRO A 259 -15.45 -12.07 -6.02
N ILE A 260 -14.32 -11.53 -6.50
CA ILE A 260 -12.99 -12.00 -6.10
C ILE A 260 -12.48 -11.18 -4.91
N GLN A 261 -12.86 -11.60 -3.71
CA GLN A 261 -12.54 -10.91 -2.44
C GLN A 261 -11.13 -11.21 -1.89
N ARG A 262 -10.32 -12.03 -2.58
CA ARG A 262 -9.01 -12.51 -2.09
C ARG A 262 -7.84 -12.29 -3.05
N MET A 263 -7.60 -11.03 -3.43
CA MET A 263 -6.43 -10.63 -4.22
C MET A 263 -5.10 -10.85 -3.46
N ASP A 264 -5.15 -10.77 -2.13
CA ASP A 264 -4.07 -11.08 -1.18
C ASP A 264 -3.42 -12.45 -1.49
N ALA A 265 -4.22 -13.50 -1.63
CA ALA A 265 -3.73 -14.87 -1.77
C ALA A 265 -3.01 -15.07 -3.11
N ILE A 266 -3.52 -14.44 -4.18
CA ILE A 266 -2.93 -14.48 -5.53
C ILE A 266 -1.57 -13.77 -5.51
N PHE A 267 -1.51 -12.59 -4.88
CA PHE A 267 -0.28 -11.83 -4.68
C PHE A 267 0.80 -12.63 -3.93
N LEU A 268 0.44 -13.31 -2.84
CA LEU A 268 1.37 -14.17 -2.09
C LEU A 268 1.89 -15.36 -2.91
N ALA A 269 1.01 -16.03 -3.66
CA ALA A 269 1.40 -17.17 -4.51
C ALA A 269 2.36 -16.75 -5.63
N ILE A 270 2.10 -15.60 -6.27
CA ILE A 270 2.96 -14.99 -7.29
C ILE A 270 4.34 -14.65 -6.70
N TRP A 271 4.37 -14.02 -5.53
CA TRP A 271 5.62 -13.64 -4.87
C TRP A 271 6.46 -14.84 -4.42
N MET A 272 5.85 -15.85 -3.76
CA MET A 272 6.53 -17.10 -3.40
C MET A 272 7.17 -17.77 -4.61
N SER A 273 6.47 -17.81 -5.74
CA SER A 273 6.97 -18.38 -6.99
C SER A 273 8.20 -17.62 -7.50
N GLY A 274 8.17 -16.28 -7.45
CA GLY A 274 9.32 -15.43 -7.77
C GLY A 274 10.53 -15.72 -6.88
N LEU A 275 10.31 -15.76 -5.56
CA LEU A 275 11.33 -16.01 -4.56
C LEU A 275 12.02 -17.38 -4.75
N VAL A 276 11.26 -18.42 -5.06
CA VAL A 276 11.80 -19.76 -5.38
C VAL A 276 12.73 -19.74 -6.59
N VAL A 277 12.41 -18.99 -7.65
CA VAL A 277 13.27 -18.88 -8.84
C VAL A 277 14.54 -18.08 -8.55
N GLU A 278 14.42 -16.97 -7.81
CA GLU A 278 15.56 -16.13 -7.41
C GLU A 278 16.56 -16.92 -6.54
N LEU A 279 16.06 -17.64 -5.53
CA LEU A 279 16.87 -18.53 -4.70
C LEU A 279 17.42 -19.72 -5.48
N SER A 280 16.67 -20.30 -6.42
CA SER A 280 17.17 -21.35 -7.32
C SER A 280 18.36 -20.86 -8.15
N ALA A 281 18.32 -19.62 -8.65
CA ALA A 281 19.40 -19.00 -9.41
C ALA A 281 20.63 -18.74 -8.53
N ALA A 282 20.44 -18.18 -7.34
CA ALA A 282 21.51 -17.95 -6.37
C ALA A 282 22.19 -19.26 -5.93
N PHE A 283 21.40 -20.30 -5.61
CA PHE A 283 21.91 -21.63 -5.27
C PHE A 283 22.59 -22.32 -6.46
N TYR A 284 22.07 -22.17 -7.68
CA TYR A 284 22.77 -22.66 -8.87
C TYR A 284 24.16 -22.02 -9.02
N LEU A 285 24.28 -20.70 -8.94
CA LEU A 285 25.56 -19.99 -9.03
C LEU A 285 26.50 -20.30 -7.85
N LEU A 286 25.96 -20.51 -6.65
CA LEU A 286 26.70 -21.01 -5.49
C LEU A 286 27.26 -22.42 -5.74
N SER A 287 26.50 -23.31 -6.38
CA SER A 287 27.00 -24.65 -6.76
C SER A 287 28.11 -24.57 -7.81
N VAL A 288 28.04 -23.62 -8.75
CA VAL A 288 29.11 -23.34 -9.72
C VAL A 288 30.37 -22.83 -9.00
N CYS A 289 30.23 -21.94 -8.01
CA CYS A 289 31.34 -21.52 -7.15
C CYS A 289 31.93 -22.69 -6.36
N GLY A 290 31.09 -23.58 -5.81
CA GLY A 290 31.51 -24.78 -5.09
C GLY A 290 32.34 -25.75 -5.95
N LYS A 291 31.99 -25.93 -7.22
CA LYS A 291 32.77 -26.74 -8.17
C LYS A 291 34.18 -26.15 -8.41
N GLU A 292 34.30 -24.83 -8.42
CA GLU A 292 35.59 -24.13 -8.58
C GLU A 292 36.43 -24.11 -7.29
N ILE A 293 35.79 -24.21 -6.12
CA ILE A 293 36.45 -24.28 -4.81
C ILE A 293 37.00 -25.67 -4.52
N SER A 294 36.28 -26.73 -4.88
CA SER A 294 36.71 -28.12 -4.67
C SER A 294 36.75 -28.88 -5.99
N GLU A 295 37.92 -28.87 -6.64
CA GLU A 295 38.16 -29.56 -7.92
C GLU A 295 37.81 -31.07 -7.88
N ASN A 296 37.86 -31.69 -6.70
CA ASN A 296 37.55 -33.11 -6.48
C ASN A 296 36.05 -33.41 -6.20
N HIS A 297 35.21 -32.40 -5.93
CA HIS A 297 33.80 -32.61 -5.56
C HIS A 297 32.87 -31.77 -6.46
N GLY A 298 31.92 -32.44 -7.13
CA GLY A 298 30.90 -31.76 -7.92
C GLY A 298 30.07 -30.77 -7.07
N GLY A 299 29.76 -29.61 -7.63
CA GLY A 299 29.26 -28.42 -6.91
C GLY A 299 28.03 -28.57 -5.99
N ASN A 300 27.32 -29.70 -6.06
CA ASN A 300 26.23 -30.05 -5.16
C ASN A 300 26.62 -30.07 -3.67
N TRP A 301 27.90 -30.32 -3.32
CA TRP A 301 28.35 -30.27 -1.92
C TRP A 301 28.11 -28.89 -1.29
N ALA A 302 28.27 -27.81 -2.06
CA ALA A 302 28.08 -26.45 -1.57
C ALA A 302 26.60 -26.17 -1.26
N LEU A 303 25.66 -26.79 -1.97
CA LEU A 303 24.22 -26.72 -1.65
C LEU A 303 23.89 -27.35 -0.29
N PHE A 304 24.49 -28.51 0.01
CA PHE A 304 24.27 -29.21 1.28
C PHE A 304 24.78 -28.42 2.50
N LEU A 305 25.77 -27.54 2.33
CA LEU A 305 26.22 -26.62 3.38
C LEU A 305 25.42 -25.31 3.39
N ALA A 306 25.15 -24.74 2.21
CA ALA A 306 24.48 -23.44 2.09
C ALA A 306 23.02 -23.47 2.55
N ALA A 307 22.25 -24.51 2.23
CA ALA A 307 20.83 -24.56 2.55
C ALA A 307 20.55 -24.56 4.08
N PRO A 308 21.23 -25.35 4.92
CA PRO A 308 21.10 -25.25 6.38
C PRO A 308 21.56 -23.89 6.94
N ILE A 309 22.63 -23.29 6.39
CA ILE A 309 23.11 -21.97 6.83
C ILE A 309 22.09 -20.88 6.47
N VAL A 310 21.50 -20.94 5.27
CA VAL A 310 20.44 -20.02 4.85
C VAL A 310 19.21 -20.17 5.73
N PHE A 311 18.78 -21.40 6.02
CA PHE A 311 17.65 -21.65 6.93
C PHE A 311 17.90 -21.13 8.35
N ALA A 312 19.02 -21.51 8.97
CA ALA A 312 19.35 -21.06 10.33
C ALA A 312 19.58 -19.55 10.42
N GLY A 313 20.26 -18.96 9.43
CA GLY A 313 20.48 -17.52 9.35
C GLY A 313 19.21 -16.73 9.07
N ALA A 314 18.29 -17.29 8.28
CA ALA A 314 16.99 -16.69 8.03
C ALA A 314 16.13 -16.69 9.30
N LEU A 315 16.02 -17.84 9.96
CA LEU A 315 15.25 -18.00 11.19
C LEU A 315 15.82 -17.16 12.35
N TRP A 316 17.15 -17.06 12.46
CA TRP A 316 17.81 -16.18 13.42
C TRP A 316 17.49 -14.70 13.16
N ALA A 317 17.49 -14.28 11.89
CA ALA A 317 17.09 -12.94 11.51
C ALA A 317 15.58 -12.71 11.78
N ALA A 318 14.68 -13.59 11.37
CA ALA A 318 13.24 -13.46 11.58
C ALA A 318 12.87 -13.27 13.06
N ASN A 319 13.59 -13.93 13.98
CA ASN A 319 13.31 -13.88 15.42
C ASN A 319 14.13 -12.82 16.20
N THR A 320 15.15 -12.18 15.61
CA THR A 320 16.06 -11.29 16.34
C THR A 320 16.12 -9.88 15.76
N ARG A 321 15.44 -8.91 16.39
CA ARG A 321 15.39 -7.50 15.94
C ARG A 321 16.76 -6.88 15.63
N SER A 322 17.79 -7.18 16.41
CA SER A 322 19.17 -6.68 16.18
C SER A 322 19.76 -7.20 14.86
N VAL A 323 19.43 -8.45 14.49
CA VAL A 323 19.88 -9.09 13.24
C VAL A 323 19.07 -8.55 12.06
N GLN A 324 17.74 -8.40 12.20
CA GLN A 324 16.89 -7.73 11.21
C GLN A 324 17.43 -6.34 10.86
N ARG A 325 17.79 -5.54 11.87
CA ARG A 325 18.34 -4.19 11.67
C ARG A 325 19.63 -4.18 10.83
N VAL A 326 20.49 -5.19 11.00
CA VAL A 326 21.74 -5.32 10.22
C VAL A 326 21.47 -5.89 8.83
N LEU A 327 20.66 -6.94 8.72
CA LEU A 327 20.42 -7.69 7.48
C LEU A 327 19.47 -6.95 6.52
N PHE A 328 18.44 -6.28 7.04
CA PHE A 328 17.54 -5.43 6.25
C PHE A 328 18.09 -4.00 6.09
N GLY A 329 19.07 -3.63 6.91
CA GLY A 329 19.79 -2.36 6.81
C GLY A 329 20.56 -2.23 5.49
N LYS A 330 20.47 -1.06 4.85
CA LYS A 330 21.12 -0.83 3.55
C LYS A 330 22.65 -0.95 3.58
N ALA A 331 23.31 -0.67 4.72
CA ALA A 331 24.76 -0.56 4.78
C ALA A 331 25.51 -1.86 4.43
N LEU A 332 25.12 -2.99 5.02
CA LEU A 332 25.74 -4.28 4.76
C LEU A 332 25.47 -4.73 3.33
N LEU A 333 24.20 -4.84 2.95
CA LEU A 333 23.80 -5.33 1.63
C LEU A 333 24.34 -4.46 0.49
N LEU A 334 24.30 -3.12 0.60
CA LEU A 334 24.84 -2.23 -0.43
C LEU A 334 26.34 -2.44 -0.60
N THR A 335 27.08 -2.57 0.50
CA THR A 335 28.55 -2.75 0.44
C THR A 335 28.91 -4.06 -0.24
N VAL A 336 28.30 -5.18 0.15
CA VAL A 336 28.60 -6.49 -0.44
C VAL A 336 28.10 -6.57 -1.89
N SER A 337 26.89 -6.09 -2.19
CA SER A 337 26.36 -6.02 -3.57
C SER A 337 27.19 -5.09 -4.47
N ALA A 338 27.72 -3.97 -3.98
CA ALA A 338 28.61 -3.10 -4.75
C ALA A 338 29.98 -3.76 -5.04
N ILE A 339 30.54 -4.51 -4.08
CA ILE A 339 31.75 -5.32 -4.31
C ILE A 339 31.47 -6.43 -5.34
N ALA A 340 30.31 -7.10 -5.25
CA ALA A 340 29.88 -8.16 -6.15
C ALA A 340 29.60 -7.68 -7.58
N ALA A 341 28.97 -6.51 -7.73
CA ALA A 341 28.55 -5.95 -9.01
C ALA A 341 29.65 -5.15 -9.71
N VAL A 342 30.39 -4.34 -8.96
CA VAL A 342 31.37 -3.37 -9.50
C VAL A 342 32.78 -3.73 -9.07
N GLY A 343 33.01 -3.94 -7.76
CA GLY A 343 34.35 -4.09 -7.19
C GLY A 343 35.18 -5.20 -7.83
N ILE A 344 34.71 -6.46 -7.78
CA ILE A 344 35.44 -7.60 -8.34
C ILE A 344 35.58 -7.51 -9.87
N PRO A 345 34.52 -7.24 -10.66
CA PRO A 345 34.65 -7.07 -12.11
C PRO A 345 35.61 -5.94 -12.52
N LEU A 346 35.57 -4.79 -11.82
CA LEU A 346 36.47 -3.67 -12.11
C LEU A 346 37.92 -3.99 -11.74
N LEU A 347 38.16 -4.61 -10.58
CA LEU A 347 39.50 -5.06 -10.17
C LEU A 347 40.09 -6.07 -11.16
N LEU A 348 39.31 -7.01 -11.66
CA LEU A 348 39.74 -7.95 -12.70
C LEU A 348 40.06 -7.24 -14.03
N TRP A 349 39.22 -6.28 -14.46
CA TRP A 349 39.44 -5.52 -15.68
C TRP A 349 40.68 -4.63 -15.61
N ILE A 350 40.91 -3.96 -14.47
CA ILE A 350 42.14 -3.20 -14.20
C ILE A 350 43.35 -4.13 -14.18
N SER A 351 43.26 -5.27 -13.47
CA SER A 351 44.33 -6.26 -13.38
C SER A 351 44.75 -6.82 -14.74
N ASP A 352 43.80 -7.16 -15.62
CA ASP A 352 44.07 -7.57 -17.00
C ASP A 352 44.75 -6.46 -17.81
N SER A 353 44.25 -5.22 -17.67
CA SER A 353 44.81 -4.04 -18.37
C SER A 353 46.25 -3.73 -17.95
N ILE A 354 46.58 -3.93 -16.68
CA ILE A 354 47.95 -3.76 -16.14
C ILE A 354 48.83 -4.97 -16.51
N ARG A 355 48.32 -6.19 -16.42
CA ARG A 355 49.06 -7.43 -16.80
C ARG A 355 49.48 -7.43 -18.27
N LYS A 356 48.67 -6.84 -19.15
CA LYS A 356 49.00 -6.61 -20.57
C LYS A 356 50.11 -5.55 -20.79
N ARG A 357 50.61 -4.91 -19.73
CA ARG A 357 51.71 -3.92 -19.77
C ARG A 357 52.96 -4.31 -18.96
N GLY A 358 52.99 -5.41 -18.20
CA GLY A 358 54.19 -5.80 -17.45
C GLY A 358 54.03 -6.99 -16.48
N LYS A 359 55.16 -7.63 -16.15
CA LYS A 359 55.29 -8.89 -15.39
C LYS A 359 54.93 -8.75 -13.88
N GLY A 360 54.64 -9.88 -13.22
CA GLY A 360 54.27 -10.00 -11.79
C GLY A 360 55.41 -9.71 -10.78
N THR A 361 55.26 -9.98 -9.47
CA THR A 361 54.50 -11.08 -8.85
C THR A 361 54.22 -10.90 -7.35
N ALA A 362 53.18 -11.58 -6.85
CA ALA A 362 53.03 -12.22 -5.53
C ALA A 362 53.00 -11.40 -4.21
N PHE A 363 51.96 -11.67 -3.41
CA PHE A 363 52.05 -11.76 -1.94
C PHE A 363 51.10 -12.84 -1.39
N LYS A 364 51.33 -13.36 -0.18
CA LYS A 364 50.65 -14.56 0.35
C LYS A 364 50.29 -14.44 1.84
N LYS A 365 49.08 -14.91 2.17
CA LYS A 365 48.60 -15.44 3.47
C LYS A 365 48.61 -14.54 4.73
N VAL A 366 47.43 -14.43 5.35
CA VAL A 366 47.23 -14.65 6.79
C VAL A 366 45.95 -15.52 6.97
N THR A 367 45.35 -15.63 8.16
CA THR A 367 44.95 -16.94 8.74
C THR A 367 43.64 -16.88 9.56
N VAL A 368 43.01 -18.04 9.83
CA VAL A 368 41.90 -18.30 10.80
C VAL A 368 40.49 -17.90 10.29
N GLY A 369 39.36 -18.57 10.56
CA GLY A 369 39.04 -19.77 11.37
C GLY A 369 37.90 -19.50 12.38
N MET A 370 37.15 -20.55 12.78
CA MET A 370 36.05 -20.59 13.79
C MET A 370 34.60 -20.61 13.24
N LEU A 371 33.96 -21.79 13.28
CA LEU A 371 32.50 -21.95 13.13
C LEU A 371 32.04 -23.31 13.70
N ALA A 372 31.73 -23.38 15.00
CA ALA A 372 31.28 -24.63 15.66
C ALA A 372 30.51 -24.42 16.99
N VAL A 373 29.71 -23.35 17.14
CA VAL A 373 28.75 -23.22 18.26
C VAL A 373 27.48 -22.52 17.73
N LEU A 374 26.54 -23.30 17.17
CA LEU A 374 25.18 -22.85 16.79
C LEU A 374 24.32 -24.06 16.36
N LEU A 375 24.08 -25.00 17.28
CA LEU A 375 23.28 -26.21 16.99
C LEU A 375 22.44 -26.72 18.18
N VAL A 376 22.13 -25.86 19.14
CA VAL A 376 21.14 -26.12 20.20
C VAL A 376 20.19 -24.92 20.26
N PHE A 377 18.90 -25.20 20.51
CA PHE A 377 17.73 -24.31 20.50
C PHE A 377 16.94 -24.23 19.19
N LEU A 378 16.36 -25.36 18.79
CA LEU A 378 15.13 -25.41 17.99
C LEU A 378 14.16 -26.46 18.54
N THR A 379 13.32 -26.04 19.48
CA THR A 379 12.07 -26.71 19.83
C THR A 379 11.00 -25.64 20.02
N GLY A 380 10.19 -25.42 18.98
CA GLY A 380 8.94 -24.66 19.07
C GLY A 380 7.78 -25.63 18.94
N CYS A 381 6.92 -25.69 19.96
CA CYS A 381 5.63 -26.37 19.88
C CYS A 381 4.56 -25.35 19.49
N GLU A 382 3.67 -25.71 18.58
CA GLU A 382 2.60 -24.83 18.10
C GLU A 382 1.24 -25.52 18.22
N GLY A 383 0.26 -24.81 18.75
CA GLY A 383 -1.09 -25.32 18.99
C GLY A 383 -2.03 -24.95 17.84
N GLN A 384 -2.64 -25.97 17.22
CA GLN A 384 -3.66 -25.77 16.19
C GLN A 384 -4.97 -25.27 16.79
N VAL A 385 -5.65 -24.34 16.11
CA VAL A 385 -7.03 -23.93 16.42
C VAL A 385 -7.93 -24.27 15.25
N LEU A 386 -9.06 -24.91 15.54
CA LEU A 386 -10.04 -25.39 14.55
C LEU A 386 -10.99 -24.27 14.09
N ILE A 387 -11.38 -24.31 12.82
CA ILE A 387 -12.19 -23.27 12.15
C ILE A 387 -13.58 -23.12 12.81
N ASN A 388 -14.16 -24.21 13.31
CA ASN A 388 -15.50 -24.22 13.93
C ASN A 388 -15.60 -23.53 15.31
N ARG A 389 -14.51 -22.93 15.82
CA ARG A 389 -14.52 -22.11 17.04
C ARG A 389 -14.50 -20.60 16.76
N ARG A 390 -14.56 -20.17 15.51
CA ARG A 390 -14.51 -18.75 15.16
C ARG A 390 -15.91 -18.10 15.14
N MET A 391 -15.99 -16.81 15.47
CA MET A 391 -17.19 -15.97 15.30
C MET A 391 -16.88 -14.84 14.31
N LEU A 392 -17.78 -14.61 13.35
CA LEU A 392 -17.59 -13.59 12.32
C LEU A 392 -18.09 -12.25 12.87
N ILE A 393 -17.18 -11.32 13.15
CA ILE A 393 -17.59 -9.96 13.53
C ILE A 393 -18.10 -9.27 12.27
N GLN A 394 -19.38 -8.88 12.25
CA GLN A 394 -20.01 -8.12 11.17
C GLN A 394 -19.85 -6.61 11.41
N GLY A 395 -19.98 -6.17 12.66
CA GLY A 395 -19.84 -4.76 13.06
C GLY A 395 -19.40 -4.62 14.52
N MET A 396 -18.80 -3.48 14.86
CA MET A 396 -18.28 -3.17 16.20
C MET A 396 -18.66 -1.75 16.66
N GLY A 397 -19.36 -1.63 17.79
CA GLY A 397 -19.60 -0.37 18.48
C GLY A 397 -18.60 -0.18 19.62
N ILE A 398 -18.04 1.02 19.76
CA ILE A 398 -17.00 1.34 20.74
C ILE A 398 -17.36 2.62 21.49
N ASP A 399 -17.33 2.54 22.82
CA ASP A 399 -17.40 3.65 23.76
C ASP A 399 -16.18 3.65 24.70
N TYR A 400 -15.92 4.77 25.38
CA TYR A 400 -14.83 4.90 26.33
C TYR A 400 -15.30 5.56 27.64
N ARG A 401 -15.22 4.86 28.77
CA ARG A 401 -15.71 5.32 30.08
C ARG A 401 -14.71 4.99 31.18
N ASP A 402 -14.45 5.95 32.07
CA ASP A 402 -13.62 5.77 33.27
C ASP A 402 -12.24 5.13 33.03
N GLY A 403 -11.64 5.37 31.86
CA GLY A 403 -10.34 4.80 31.47
C GLY A 403 -10.40 3.43 30.78
N SER A 404 -11.60 2.92 30.49
CA SER A 404 -11.85 1.59 29.93
C SER A 404 -12.70 1.67 28.67
N TYR A 405 -12.40 0.85 27.67
CA TYR A 405 -13.24 0.69 26.49
C TYR A 405 -14.44 -0.19 26.82
N GLN A 406 -15.62 0.21 26.35
CA GLN A 406 -16.80 -0.64 26.26
C GLN A 406 -16.98 -0.99 24.79
N VAL A 407 -17.06 -2.27 24.47
CA VAL A 407 -17.14 -2.77 23.09
C VAL A 407 -18.37 -3.66 22.97
N CYS A 408 -19.19 -3.36 21.96
CA CYS A 408 -20.27 -4.25 21.53
C CYS A 408 -19.98 -4.74 20.10
N VAL A 409 -20.33 -5.98 19.79
CA VAL A 409 -20.12 -6.56 18.46
C VAL A 409 -21.33 -7.34 17.98
N TYR A 410 -21.66 -7.16 16.71
CA TYR A 410 -22.52 -8.08 15.99
C TYR A 410 -21.68 -9.27 15.51
N ALA A 411 -22.03 -10.47 15.97
CA ALA A 411 -21.41 -11.70 15.58
C ALA A 411 -22.38 -12.57 14.77
N GLY A 412 -22.02 -12.90 13.53
CA GLY A 412 -22.71 -13.91 12.74
C GLY A 412 -22.44 -15.31 13.28
N ILE A 413 -23.51 -16.07 13.54
CA ILE A 413 -23.45 -17.47 13.97
C ILE A 413 -24.31 -18.31 13.02
N LEU A 414 -23.69 -19.34 12.43
CA LEU A 414 -24.39 -20.35 11.63
C LEU A 414 -25.09 -21.36 12.56
N GLU A 415 -26.42 -21.36 12.58
CA GLU A 415 -27.27 -22.34 13.25
C GLU A 415 -28.30 -22.87 12.23
N GLU A 416 -28.39 -24.19 12.06
CA GLU A 416 -29.40 -24.87 11.22
C GLU A 416 -29.60 -24.30 9.79
N GLU A 417 -28.50 -23.91 9.14
CA GLU A 417 -28.44 -23.29 7.79
C GLU A 417 -28.91 -21.82 7.69
N GLU A 418 -29.33 -21.18 8.79
CA GLU A 418 -29.53 -19.74 8.88
C GLU A 418 -28.35 -19.04 9.58
N GLU A 419 -28.00 -17.82 9.11
CA GLU A 419 -27.03 -16.96 9.81
C GLU A 419 -27.78 -16.03 10.76
N LYS A 420 -27.60 -16.26 12.06
CA LYS A 420 -28.22 -15.45 13.11
C LYS A 420 -27.20 -14.47 13.68
N THR A 421 -27.51 -13.18 13.59
CA THR A 421 -26.72 -12.13 14.25
C THR A 421 -27.00 -12.09 15.75
N VAL A 422 -25.94 -12.16 16.55
CA VAL A 422 -25.99 -12.05 18.01
C VAL A 422 -25.16 -10.85 18.47
N LEU A 423 -25.73 -10.06 19.37
CA LEU A 423 -25.06 -8.91 19.99
C LEU A 423 -24.29 -9.35 21.25
N TYR A 424 -22.97 -9.24 21.20
CA TYR A 424 -22.07 -9.45 22.33
C TYR A 424 -21.53 -8.12 22.89
N ARG A 425 -21.11 -8.13 24.15
CA ARG A 425 -20.58 -6.98 24.92
C ARG A 425 -19.35 -7.37 25.73
N GLY A 426 -18.39 -6.46 25.87
CA GLY A 426 -17.23 -6.64 26.74
C GLY A 426 -16.55 -5.31 27.06
N SER A 427 -15.70 -5.33 28.07
CA SER A 427 -15.10 -4.15 28.68
C SER A 427 -13.61 -4.36 28.99
N GLY A 428 -12.80 -3.32 28.92
CA GLY A 428 -11.40 -3.42 29.31
C GLY A 428 -10.51 -2.24 28.92
N GLU A 429 -9.37 -2.13 29.59
CA GLU A 429 -8.34 -1.09 29.40
C GLU A 429 -7.84 -0.95 27.94
N THR A 430 -8.02 -1.99 27.12
CA THR A 430 -7.76 -1.96 25.68
C THR A 430 -8.88 -2.67 24.92
N LEU A 431 -9.06 -2.33 23.65
CA LEU A 431 -10.04 -3.01 22.77
C LEU A 431 -9.83 -4.53 22.72
N LEU A 432 -8.57 -5.01 22.73
CA LEU A 432 -8.30 -6.44 22.80
C LEU A 432 -8.73 -7.07 24.13
N HIS A 433 -8.59 -6.36 25.27
CA HIS A 433 -9.05 -6.86 26.57
C HIS A 433 -10.59 -6.94 26.63
N ALA A 434 -11.29 -5.93 26.09
CA ALA A 434 -12.75 -5.96 25.95
C ALA A 434 -13.22 -7.12 25.05
N MET A 435 -12.49 -7.40 23.96
CA MET A 435 -12.75 -8.56 23.11
C MET A 435 -12.42 -9.89 23.80
N ASP A 436 -11.38 -9.96 24.64
CA ASP A 436 -11.06 -11.15 25.43
C ASP A 436 -12.13 -11.44 26.50
N GLU A 437 -12.82 -10.44 27.04
CA GLU A 437 -14.02 -10.67 27.87
C GLU A 437 -15.13 -11.36 27.06
N ILE A 438 -15.40 -10.91 25.82
CA ILE A 438 -16.34 -11.57 24.92
C ILE A 438 -15.93 -13.02 24.63
N VAL A 439 -14.63 -13.28 24.42
CA VAL A 439 -14.09 -14.65 24.21
C VAL A 439 -14.38 -15.54 25.43
N GLN A 440 -14.24 -15.02 26.65
CA GLN A 440 -14.37 -15.80 27.89
C GLN A 440 -15.77 -16.42 28.07
N TYR A 441 -16.84 -15.68 27.79
CA TYR A 441 -18.21 -16.21 27.95
C TYR A 441 -18.81 -16.76 26.66
N SER A 442 -18.40 -16.29 25.47
CA SER A 442 -18.86 -16.87 24.19
C SER A 442 -18.18 -18.21 23.86
N GLY A 443 -16.96 -18.43 24.37
CA GLY A 443 -16.11 -19.58 24.04
C GLY A 443 -15.59 -19.59 22.59
N LYS A 444 -15.82 -18.51 21.82
CA LYS A 444 -15.46 -18.37 20.40
C LYS A 444 -14.32 -17.38 20.22
N THR A 445 -13.50 -17.59 19.19
CA THR A 445 -12.42 -16.68 18.79
C THR A 445 -12.95 -15.68 17.74
N PRO A 446 -12.80 -14.36 17.93
CA PRO A 446 -13.23 -13.37 16.94
C PRO A 446 -12.49 -13.51 15.60
N MET A 447 -13.18 -13.17 14.51
CA MET A 447 -12.59 -12.87 13.19
C MET A 447 -12.82 -11.40 12.85
N TYR A 448 -11.78 -10.58 13.02
CA TYR A 448 -11.86 -9.14 12.71
C TYR A 448 -11.83 -8.88 11.19
N SER A 449 -11.37 -9.86 10.41
CA SER A 449 -11.30 -9.82 8.95
C SER A 449 -12.66 -9.76 8.24
N HIS A 450 -13.76 -9.94 8.98
CA HIS A 450 -15.13 -9.82 8.46
C HIS A 450 -15.82 -8.51 8.88
N ASN A 451 -15.16 -7.69 9.71
CA ASN A 451 -15.76 -6.48 10.27
C ASN A 451 -16.03 -5.44 9.17
N LEU A 452 -17.30 -5.19 8.85
CA LEU A 452 -17.71 -4.30 7.77
C LEU A 452 -17.63 -2.83 8.21
N PHE A 453 -18.09 -2.55 9.43
CA PHE A 453 -18.17 -1.19 9.96
C PHE A 453 -17.83 -1.10 11.45
N VAL A 454 -17.43 0.10 11.88
CA VAL A 454 -17.14 0.45 13.26
C VAL A 454 -17.89 1.73 13.61
N LEU A 455 -18.68 1.71 14.67
CA LEU A 455 -19.37 2.88 15.22
C LEU A 455 -18.64 3.37 16.46
N LEU A 456 -18.28 4.65 16.48
CA LEU A 456 -17.62 5.30 17.60
C LEU A 456 -18.60 6.20 18.34
N GLY A 457 -18.82 5.96 19.63
CA GLY A 457 -19.64 6.84 20.47
C GLY A 457 -18.95 8.16 20.76
N GLN A 458 -19.72 9.13 21.26
CA GLN A 458 -19.22 10.49 21.51
C GLN A 458 -17.98 10.49 22.41
N SER A 459 -17.97 9.61 23.40
CA SER A 459 -16.87 9.39 24.34
C SER A 459 -15.53 9.05 23.67
N CYS A 460 -15.54 8.29 22.57
CA CYS A 460 -14.33 8.02 21.79
C CYS A 460 -13.86 9.23 20.97
N GLY A 461 -14.79 10.07 20.52
CA GLY A 461 -14.47 11.34 19.87
C GLY A 461 -13.83 12.34 20.83
N GLU A 462 -14.33 12.41 22.06
CA GLU A 462 -13.78 13.27 23.13
C GLU A 462 -12.44 12.78 23.66
N ALA A 463 -12.26 11.46 23.80
CA ALA A 463 -10.99 10.84 24.22
C ALA A 463 -9.89 10.86 23.14
N GLY A 464 -10.23 11.21 21.90
CA GLY A 464 -9.32 11.30 20.76
C GLY A 464 -9.25 10.03 19.93
N LEU A 465 -9.61 10.14 18.65
CA LEU A 465 -9.69 9.01 17.69
C LEU A 465 -8.39 8.21 17.56
N GLN A 466 -7.22 8.85 17.76
CA GLN A 466 -5.91 8.20 17.65
C GLN A 466 -5.80 6.93 18.53
N ASN A 467 -6.41 6.97 19.71
CA ASN A 467 -6.36 5.87 20.68
C ASN A 467 -7.13 4.62 20.22
N VAL A 468 -8.27 4.82 19.56
CA VAL A 468 -9.12 3.74 19.00
C VAL A 468 -8.53 3.21 17.69
N ILE A 469 -8.07 4.11 16.82
CA ILE A 469 -7.59 3.79 15.48
C ILE A 469 -6.29 2.98 15.49
N ASP A 470 -5.46 3.09 16.54
CA ASP A 470 -4.22 2.31 16.69
C ASP A 470 -4.45 0.79 16.56
N PHE A 471 -5.53 0.27 17.17
CA PHE A 471 -5.93 -1.14 17.04
C PHE A 471 -6.19 -1.53 15.58
N PHE A 472 -6.99 -0.72 14.86
CA PHE A 472 -7.37 -1.01 13.47
C PHE A 472 -6.21 -0.89 12.48
N VAL A 473 -5.16 -0.13 12.83
CA VAL A 473 -3.94 0.01 12.03
C VAL A 473 -2.92 -1.10 12.32
N ARG A 474 -2.85 -1.61 13.56
CA ARG A 474 -1.83 -2.59 13.98
C ARG A 474 -2.26 -4.05 13.96
N TYR A 475 -3.54 -4.36 14.19
CA TYR A 475 -3.96 -5.74 14.36
C TYR A 475 -4.06 -6.47 13.01
N TYR A 476 -3.40 -7.62 12.89
CA TYR A 476 -3.19 -8.32 11.61
C TYR A 476 -4.49 -8.81 10.92
N GLU A 477 -5.57 -9.06 11.66
CA GLU A 477 -6.89 -9.37 11.06
C GLU A 477 -7.76 -8.13 10.77
N SER A 478 -7.34 -6.92 11.18
CA SER A 478 -8.13 -5.71 10.94
C SER A 478 -8.20 -5.36 9.46
N ARG A 479 -9.37 -4.93 8.97
CA ARG A 479 -9.52 -4.44 7.60
C ARG A 479 -9.32 -2.92 7.58
N ALA A 480 -8.34 -2.45 6.82
CA ALA A 480 -8.23 -1.03 6.50
C ALA A 480 -9.44 -0.49 5.70
N SER A 481 -10.22 -1.38 5.06
CA SER A 481 -11.43 -1.06 4.30
C SER A 481 -12.71 -0.97 5.14
N SER A 482 -12.66 -1.20 6.46
CA SER A 482 -13.86 -1.07 7.30
C SER A 482 -14.31 0.38 7.32
N TYR A 483 -15.62 0.60 7.20
CA TYR A 483 -16.20 1.93 7.35
C TYR A 483 -16.20 2.36 8.82
N LEU A 484 -16.00 3.64 9.07
CA LEU A 484 -16.05 4.26 10.38
C LEU A 484 -17.19 5.27 10.41
N PHE A 485 -17.99 5.19 11.45
CA PHE A 485 -19.10 6.07 11.75
C PHE A 485 -18.97 6.63 13.17
N PHE A 486 -19.68 7.71 13.44
CA PHE A 486 -19.73 8.36 14.75
C PHE A 486 -21.18 8.45 15.23
N CYS A 487 -21.45 8.39 16.52
CA CYS A 487 -22.73 8.81 17.10
C CYS A 487 -22.51 9.79 18.25
N ARG A 488 -23.48 10.70 18.44
CA ARG A 488 -23.51 11.68 19.55
C ARG A 488 -24.10 11.10 20.84
N THR A 489 -24.35 9.79 20.84
CA THR A 489 -24.81 8.98 21.97
C THR A 489 -23.77 7.91 22.24
N GLU A 490 -24.11 6.91 23.03
CA GLU A 490 -23.25 5.73 23.21
C GLU A 490 -23.43 4.82 21.98
N ALA A 491 -22.34 4.19 21.52
CA ALA A 491 -22.41 3.28 20.37
C ALA A 491 -23.29 2.06 20.69
N GLU A 492 -23.30 1.64 21.96
CA GLU A 492 -24.20 0.59 22.46
C GLU A 492 -25.69 0.91 22.21
N ASP A 493 -26.13 2.17 22.33
CA ASP A 493 -27.55 2.55 22.19
C ASP A 493 -28.10 2.19 20.81
N LEU A 494 -27.29 2.41 19.77
CA LEU A 494 -27.64 2.09 18.38
C LEU A 494 -27.46 0.59 18.09
N PHE A 495 -26.47 -0.06 18.72
CA PHE A 495 -26.27 -1.51 18.57
C PHE A 495 -27.37 -2.34 19.24
N ALA A 496 -27.92 -1.86 20.36
CA ALA A 496 -28.98 -2.51 21.12
C ALA A 496 -30.39 -2.27 20.54
N LEU A 497 -30.54 -1.35 19.58
CA LEU A 497 -31.81 -1.06 18.92
C LEU A 497 -32.35 -2.30 18.19
N GLN A 498 -33.62 -2.64 18.46
CA GLN A 498 -34.32 -3.71 17.77
C GLN A 498 -35.59 -3.18 17.07
N ASP A 499 -35.92 -3.78 15.95
CA ASP A 499 -37.19 -3.56 15.25
C ASP A 499 -38.36 -4.36 15.88
N ALA A 500 -39.53 -4.28 15.25
CA ALA A 500 -40.73 -4.99 15.69
C ALA A 500 -40.62 -6.53 15.62
N ASP A 501 -39.71 -7.06 14.78
CA ASP A 501 -39.46 -8.49 14.60
C ASP A 501 -38.29 -8.99 15.48
N GLY A 502 -37.66 -8.10 16.27
CA GLY A 502 -36.55 -8.40 17.16
C GLY A 502 -35.18 -8.49 16.47
N LYS A 503 -35.09 -8.09 15.19
CA LYS A 503 -33.84 -7.98 14.44
C LYS A 503 -33.10 -6.70 14.84
N TYR A 504 -31.82 -6.61 14.47
CA TYR A 504 -30.99 -5.43 14.70
C TYR A 504 -30.88 -4.62 13.38
N PRO A 505 -31.55 -3.46 13.23
CA PRO A 505 -31.54 -2.71 11.97
C PRO A 505 -30.12 -2.32 11.52
N LEU A 506 -29.26 -1.95 12.49
CA LEU A 506 -27.86 -1.61 12.23
C LEU A 506 -27.01 -2.83 11.80
N ALA A 507 -27.48 -4.06 11.94
CA ALA A 507 -26.82 -5.22 11.35
C ALA A 507 -27.29 -5.48 9.91
N GLU A 508 -28.59 -5.32 9.65
CA GLU A 508 -29.21 -5.69 8.36
C GLU A 508 -29.09 -4.58 7.28
N GLU A 509 -29.09 -3.30 7.65
CA GLU A 509 -29.13 -2.17 6.69
C GLU A 509 -27.75 -1.55 6.40
N THR A 510 -26.64 -2.22 6.78
CA THR A 510 -25.28 -1.66 6.70
C THR A 510 -24.84 -1.32 5.28
N ASP A 511 -25.04 -2.21 4.31
CA ASP A 511 -24.66 -1.95 2.91
C ASP A 511 -25.37 -0.69 2.37
N ILE A 512 -26.66 -0.53 2.68
CA ILE A 512 -27.48 0.65 2.31
C ILE A 512 -26.88 1.94 2.90
N LEU A 513 -26.49 1.90 4.18
CA LEU A 513 -25.88 3.03 4.87
C LEU A 513 -24.47 3.36 4.32
N THR A 514 -23.75 2.36 3.80
CA THR A 514 -22.44 2.58 3.15
C THR A 514 -22.52 3.07 1.71
N ASP A 515 -23.65 2.90 1.02
CA ASP A 515 -23.85 3.46 -0.33
C ASP A 515 -24.48 4.87 -0.31
N ALA A 516 -24.89 5.37 0.87
CA ALA A 516 -25.59 6.65 1.04
C ALA A 516 -24.83 7.88 0.51
N GLU A 517 -23.49 7.91 0.55
CA GLU A 517 -22.70 8.99 -0.10
C GLU A 517 -22.92 9.03 -1.62
N GLN A 518 -22.97 7.86 -2.27
CA GLN A 518 -23.10 7.77 -3.72
C GLN A 518 -24.55 7.98 -4.18
N VAL A 519 -25.53 7.61 -3.36
CA VAL A 519 -26.96 7.63 -3.71
C VAL A 519 -27.66 8.92 -3.27
N ALA A 520 -27.28 9.51 -2.13
CA ALA A 520 -27.93 10.71 -1.58
C ALA A 520 -27.03 11.96 -1.60
N GLY A 521 -25.70 11.80 -1.58
CA GLY A 521 -24.76 12.93 -1.68
C GLY A 521 -24.81 13.93 -0.53
N ARG A 522 -25.30 13.52 0.65
CA ARG A 522 -25.51 14.36 1.86
C ARG A 522 -24.77 13.88 3.11
N SER A 523 -23.99 12.80 2.99
CA SER A 523 -23.20 12.18 4.06
C SER A 523 -21.92 11.60 3.49
N VAL A 524 -20.84 11.58 4.27
CA VAL A 524 -19.51 11.12 3.82
C VAL A 524 -19.21 9.69 4.29
N ASN A 525 -18.71 8.82 3.42
CA ASN A 525 -18.10 7.59 3.88
C ASN A 525 -16.65 7.84 4.30
N ALA A 526 -16.27 7.34 5.47
CA ALA A 526 -14.90 7.32 5.93
C ALA A 526 -14.50 5.88 6.21
N THR A 527 -13.36 5.45 5.68
CA THR A 527 -12.71 4.19 6.05
C THR A 527 -11.61 4.44 7.08
N VAL A 528 -11.00 3.38 7.63
CA VAL A 528 -9.76 3.49 8.43
C VAL A 528 -8.68 4.27 7.67
N VAL A 529 -8.58 4.11 6.34
CA VAL A 529 -7.63 4.85 5.49
C VAL A 529 -7.95 6.36 5.49
N ASP A 530 -9.21 6.75 5.34
CA ASP A 530 -9.64 8.16 5.34
C ASP A 530 -9.34 8.85 6.68
N VAL A 531 -9.69 8.20 7.79
CA VAL A 531 -9.50 8.76 9.14
C VAL A 531 -8.00 8.89 9.46
N VAL A 532 -7.20 7.87 9.15
CA VAL A 532 -5.74 7.94 9.34
C VAL A 532 -5.10 8.99 8.44
N ASN A 533 -5.65 9.25 7.24
CA ASN A 533 -5.22 10.35 6.38
C ASN A 533 -5.54 11.71 7.01
N GLY A 534 -6.78 11.92 7.49
CA GLY A 534 -7.17 13.16 8.17
C GLY A 534 -6.46 13.40 9.51
N LEU A 535 -5.98 12.36 10.20
CA LEU A 535 -5.17 12.47 11.42
C LEU A 535 -3.68 12.75 11.15
N ASN A 536 -3.11 12.29 10.03
CA ASN A 536 -1.66 12.35 9.75
C ASN A 536 -1.26 13.31 8.62
N ALA A 537 -2.20 13.86 7.86
CA ALA A 537 -1.91 14.88 6.86
C ALA A 537 -1.73 16.26 7.54
N PRO A 538 -0.57 16.94 7.36
CA PRO A 538 -0.31 18.21 8.02
C PRO A 538 -1.40 19.25 7.76
N GLY A 539 -2.01 19.74 8.85
CA GLY A 539 -3.04 20.77 8.81
C GLY A 539 -4.42 20.32 8.34
N GLN A 540 -4.66 19.02 8.12
CA GLN A 540 -6.01 18.48 7.88
C GLN A 540 -6.72 18.12 9.19
N SER A 541 -8.02 17.86 9.09
CA SER A 541 -8.83 17.32 10.18
C SER A 541 -9.55 16.05 9.73
N ALA A 542 -9.64 15.06 10.62
CA ALA A 542 -10.41 13.84 10.37
C ALA A 542 -11.92 14.13 10.45
N TYR A 543 -12.72 13.27 9.81
CA TYR A 543 -14.17 13.40 9.75
C TYR A 543 -14.84 12.03 9.67
N LEU A 544 -16.09 11.95 10.13
CA LEU A 544 -16.93 10.73 10.16
C LEU A 544 -18.39 11.10 9.88
N SER A 545 -19.14 10.27 9.16
CA SER A 545 -20.60 10.44 9.13
C SER A 545 -21.22 10.16 10.48
N VAL A 546 -22.23 10.96 10.85
CA VAL A 546 -22.94 10.77 12.11
C VAL A 546 -24.15 9.89 11.90
N MET A 547 -24.22 8.79 12.65
CA MET A 547 -25.41 7.94 12.80
C MET A 547 -26.24 8.40 13.99
N GLU A 548 -27.56 8.39 13.82
CA GLU A 548 -28.52 8.55 14.91
C GLU A 548 -29.74 7.64 14.70
N ALA A 549 -30.44 7.34 15.80
CA ALA A 549 -31.70 6.62 15.76
C ALA A 549 -32.88 7.59 15.58
N ASP A 550 -33.73 7.32 14.60
CA ASP A 550 -34.97 8.06 14.34
C ASP A 550 -36.11 7.04 14.15
N ASN A 551 -37.15 7.11 15.00
CA ASN A 551 -38.34 6.25 14.93
C ASN A 551 -38.03 4.74 14.74
N GLN A 552 -37.12 4.21 15.56
CA GLN A 552 -36.60 2.81 15.50
C GLN A 552 -35.82 2.42 14.23
N LYS A 553 -35.44 3.41 13.39
CA LYS A 553 -34.52 3.22 12.26
C LYS A 553 -33.18 3.90 12.54
N ILE A 554 -32.14 3.47 11.84
CA ILE A 554 -30.86 4.19 11.81
C ILE A 554 -30.85 5.10 10.58
N ARG A 555 -30.42 6.35 10.75
CA ARG A 555 -30.17 7.27 9.64
C ARG A 555 -28.80 7.93 9.77
N LEU A 556 -28.25 8.34 8.64
CA LEU A 556 -27.14 9.30 8.62
C LEU A 556 -27.70 10.71 8.75
N ASN A 557 -27.03 11.54 9.54
CA ASN A 557 -27.33 12.95 9.74
C ASN A 557 -26.02 13.73 9.67
N GLY A 558 -25.62 14.22 8.49
CA GLY A 558 -24.43 15.06 8.33
C GLY A 558 -23.09 14.40 8.69
N THR A 559 -22.12 15.20 9.17
CA THR A 559 -20.71 14.77 9.30
C THR A 559 -20.00 15.44 10.47
N ALA A 560 -19.52 14.64 11.43
CA ALA A 560 -18.66 15.07 12.52
C ALA A 560 -17.22 15.31 12.04
N TYR A 561 -16.54 16.28 12.66
CA TYR A 561 -15.13 16.58 12.39
C TYR A 561 -14.29 16.72 13.66
N PHE A 562 -13.01 16.39 13.52
CA PHE A 562 -12.11 16.12 14.63
C PHE A 562 -10.79 16.88 14.48
N ARG A 563 -10.57 17.89 15.33
CA ARG A 563 -9.34 18.68 15.37
C ARG A 563 -8.28 17.93 16.18
N ASP A 564 -7.13 17.65 15.57
CA ASP A 564 -6.06 16.80 16.13
C ASP A 564 -6.54 15.40 16.57
N GLY A 565 -7.70 14.97 16.05
CA GLY A 565 -8.39 13.73 16.41
C GLY A 565 -9.39 13.82 17.55
N VAL A 566 -9.60 15.00 18.17
CA VAL A 566 -10.64 15.24 19.18
C VAL A 566 -11.87 15.86 18.52
N TYR A 567 -13.07 15.38 18.88
CA TYR A 567 -14.34 15.89 18.35
C TYR A 567 -14.47 17.40 18.57
N ALA A 568 -14.65 18.15 17.48
CA ALA A 568 -14.70 19.62 17.49
C ALA A 568 -16.08 20.17 17.11
N GLY A 569 -16.81 19.46 16.23
CA GLY A 569 -18.12 19.90 15.77
C GLY A 569 -18.67 19.01 14.66
N MET A 570 -19.71 19.49 13.99
CA MET A 570 -20.46 18.73 13.00
C MET A 570 -21.06 19.65 11.92
N LEU A 571 -20.99 19.20 10.67
CA LEU A 571 -21.71 19.72 9.51
C LEU A 571 -23.11 19.07 9.44
N SER A 572 -24.13 19.86 9.12
CA SER A 572 -25.45 19.36 8.71
C SER A 572 -25.40 18.65 7.35
N GLU A 573 -26.45 17.89 6.99
CA GLU A 573 -26.56 17.19 5.69
C GLU A 573 -26.27 18.09 4.46
N ALA A 574 -26.70 19.35 4.50
CA ALA A 574 -26.48 20.31 3.43
C ALA A 574 -25.03 20.81 3.39
N GLU A 575 -24.43 21.11 4.55
CA GLU A 575 -23.01 21.47 4.64
C GLU A 575 -22.09 20.28 4.29
N SER A 576 -22.49 19.05 4.63
CA SER A 576 -21.82 17.81 4.22
C SER A 576 -21.81 17.65 2.70
N ARG A 577 -22.88 18.03 1.99
CA ARG A 577 -22.86 18.10 0.52
C ARG A 577 -21.90 19.18 0.02
N GLY A 578 -21.87 20.36 0.64
CA GLY A 578 -20.87 21.39 0.37
C GLY A 578 -19.43 20.88 0.50
N MET A 579 -19.15 20.09 1.55
CA MET A 579 -17.88 19.40 1.75
C MET A 579 -17.59 18.35 0.65
N LEU A 580 -18.56 17.52 0.27
CA LEU A 580 -18.42 16.53 -0.80
C LEU A 580 -18.08 17.18 -2.15
N LEU A 581 -18.75 18.30 -2.48
CA LEU A 581 -18.45 19.10 -3.67
C LEU A 581 -17.02 19.65 -3.60
N LEU A 582 -16.64 20.28 -2.48
CA LEU A 582 -15.27 20.78 -2.27
C LEU A 582 -14.20 19.69 -2.39
N LYS A 583 -14.50 18.44 -2.04
CA LYS A 583 -13.56 17.31 -2.13
C LYS A 583 -13.58 16.55 -3.47
N ASN A 584 -14.40 16.93 -4.44
CA ASN A 584 -14.65 16.13 -5.65
C ASN A 584 -15.12 14.69 -5.33
N ARG A 585 -15.99 14.56 -4.32
CA ARG A 585 -16.57 13.28 -3.88
C ARG A 585 -18.08 13.18 -4.12
N PHE A 586 -18.76 14.27 -4.47
CA PHE A 586 -20.17 14.25 -4.83
C PHE A 586 -20.37 13.48 -6.15
N VAL A 587 -21.20 12.43 -6.11
CA VAL A 587 -21.52 11.59 -7.30
C VAL A 587 -22.92 11.90 -7.81
N TYR A 588 -23.92 11.77 -6.93
CA TYR A 588 -25.33 11.99 -7.24
C TYR A 588 -26.08 12.46 -5.99
N GLY A 589 -27.21 13.15 -6.19
CA GLY A 589 -28.15 13.51 -5.14
C GLY A 589 -29.32 14.30 -5.70
N ALA A 590 -30.36 14.53 -4.91
CA ALA A 590 -31.50 15.36 -5.28
C ALA A 590 -31.55 16.65 -4.45
N GLU A 591 -32.02 17.75 -5.06
CA GLU A 591 -32.27 19.00 -4.34
C GLU A 591 -33.55 19.69 -4.81
N ALA A 592 -34.34 20.22 -3.87
CA ALA A 592 -35.59 20.91 -4.15
C ALA A 592 -35.36 22.43 -4.09
N VAL A 593 -35.20 23.05 -5.25
CA VAL A 593 -34.93 24.49 -5.35
C VAL A 593 -36.24 25.30 -5.36
N PRO A 594 -36.27 26.50 -4.74
CA PRO A 594 -37.45 27.35 -4.78
C PRO A 594 -37.64 27.98 -6.16
N ALA A 595 -38.87 27.96 -6.69
CA ALA A 595 -39.24 28.70 -7.89
C ALA A 595 -40.65 29.30 -7.75
N GLU A 596 -40.76 30.63 -7.86
CA GLU A 596 -41.99 31.37 -7.58
C GLU A 596 -43.14 31.02 -8.55
N ASP A 597 -42.82 30.80 -9.83
CA ASP A 597 -43.80 30.60 -10.90
C ASP A 597 -44.38 29.17 -10.98
N THR A 598 -43.65 28.19 -10.42
CA THR A 598 -43.91 26.74 -10.63
C THR A 598 -44.09 25.95 -9.34
N GLY A 599 -43.96 26.60 -8.18
CA GLY A 599 -43.65 25.90 -6.94
C GLY A 599 -42.24 25.29 -6.97
N PRO A 600 -41.83 24.58 -5.90
CA PRO A 600 -40.52 23.93 -5.83
C PRO A 600 -40.24 23.03 -7.04
N VAL A 601 -38.97 22.94 -7.41
CA VAL A 601 -38.48 22.08 -8.48
C VAL A 601 -37.42 21.15 -7.93
N THR A 602 -37.64 19.85 -8.06
CA THR A 602 -36.68 18.82 -7.65
C THR A 602 -35.73 18.56 -8.81
N LEU A 603 -34.44 18.79 -8.58
CA LEU A 603 -33.36 18.58 -9.53
C LEU A 603 -32.51 17.38 -9.08
N SER A 604 -32.31 16.42 -9.98
CA SER A 604 -31.36 15.32 -9.83
C SER A 604 -29.99 15.78 -10.30
N LEU A 605 -29.04 15.88 -9.37
CA LEU A 605 -27.68 16.40 -9.60
C LEU A 605 -26.72 15.26 -9.92
N ARG A 606 -25.81 15.47 -10.87
CA ARG A 606 -24.77 14.50 -11.28
C ARG A 606 -23.54 15.19 -11.87
N ASP A 607 -22.50 14.40 -12.14
CA ASP A 607 -21.29 14.81 -12.88
C ASP A 607 -20.60 16.07 -12.31
N ALA A 608 -20.75 16.32 -11.01
CA ALA A 608 -20.25 17.53 -10.37
C ALA A 608 -18.72 17.54 -10.26
N SER A 609 -18.11 18.71 -10.49
CA SER A 609 -16.67 18.89 -10.36
C SER A 609 -16.31 20.25 -9.76
N CYS A 610 -15.24 20.28 -8.97
CA CYS A 610 -14.77 21.43 -8.22
C CYS A 610 -13.28 21.68 -8.48
N ARG A 611 -12.96 22.92 -8.86
CA ARG A 611 -11.61 23.43 -9.00
C ARG A 611 -11.36 24.50 -7.95
N VAL A 612 -10.29 24.32 -7.17
CA VAL A 612 -9.87 25.28 -6.14
C VAL A 612 -8.47 25.77 -6.47
N LYS A 613 -8.32 27.09 -6.69
CA LYS A 613 -7.03 27.77 -6.80
C LYS A 613 -6.67 28.38 -5.45
N THR A 614 -5.39 28.36 -5.11
CA THR A 614 -4.87 29.01 -3.90
C THR A 614 -4.05 30.24 -4.28
N GLU A 615 -4.37 31.37 -3.67
CA GLU A 615 -3.65 32.64 -3.77
C GLU A 615 -3.25 33.11 -2.35
N TRP A 616 -2.32 34.07 -2.26
CA TRP A 616 -1.87 34.62 -0.98
C TRP A 616 -2.02 36.14 -1.05
N ILE A 617 -2.91 36.70 -0.25
CA ILE A 617 -3.35 38.10 -0.36
C ILE A 617 -3.30 38.73 1.03
N GLY A 618 -2.43 39.72 1.23
CA GLY A 618 -2.38 40.48 2.50
C GLY A 618 -2.10 39.61 3.73
N ASP A 619 -1.18 38.66 3.61
CA ASP A 619 -0.77 37.69 4.65
C ASP A 619 -1.84 36.66 5.08
N VAL A 620 -2.95 36.55 4.34
CA VAL A 620 -3.94 35.46 4.51
C VAL A 620 -4.08 34.62 3.22
N PRO A 621 -4.43 33.32 3.34
CA PRO A 621 -4.73 32.49 2.19
C PRO A 621 -6.05 32.93 1.53
N HIS A 622 -6.07 32.93 0.19
CA HIS A 622 -7.27 33.15 -0.61
C HIS A 622 -7.62 31.92 -1.46
N PHE A 623 -8.88 31.50 -1.45
CA PHE A 623 -9.37 30.34 -2.20
C PHE A 623 -10.42 30.71 -3.24
N THR A 624 -10.06 30.64 -4.52
CA THR A 624 -11.05 30.73 -5.60
C THR A 624 -11.60 29.33 -5.89
N ILE A 625 -12.87 29.13 -5.61
CA ILE A 625 -13.60 27.86 -5.71
C ILE A 625 -14.58 27.97 -6.89
N THR A 626 -14.44 27.09 -7.87
CA THR A 626 -15.34 27.00 -9.03
C THR A 626 -15.95 25.60 -9.07
N VAL A 627 -17.28 25.51 -9.01
CA VAL A 627 -18.03 24.25 -9.09
C VAL A 627 -18.86 24.23 -10.36
N HIS A 628 -18.76 23.15 -11.13
CA HIS A 628 -19.67 22.83 -12.23
C HIS A 628 -20.55 21.63 -11.83
N CYS A 629 -21.82 21.63 -12.22
CA CYS A 629 -22.77 20.57 -11.88
C CYS A 629 -23.76 20.33 -13.03
N GLU A 630 -23.94 19.09 -13.47
CA GLU A 630 -25.01 18.75 -14.42
C GLU A 630 -26.26 18.34 -13.62
N ALA A 631 -27.44 18.68 -14.12
CA ALA A 631 -28.68 18.32 -13.46
C ALA A 631 -29.81 17.97 -14.43
N ASP A 632 -30.72 17.10 -13.99
CA ASP A 632 -31.96 16.77 -14.69
C ASP A 632 -33.16 17.19 -13.83
N ILE A 633 -34.26 17.60 -14.47
CA ILE A 633 -35.51 17.91 -13.74
C ILE A 633 -36.20 16.60 -13.37
N ALA A 634 -36.33 16.33 -12.07
CA ALA A 634 -37.03 15.16 -11.54
C ALA A 634 -38.52 15.45 -11.28
N GLU A 635 -38.86 16.64 -10.76
CA GLU A 635 -40.25 17.03 -10.49
C GLU A 635 -40.43 18.56 -10.57
N ILE A 636 -41.58 19.01 -11.07
CA ILE A 636 -42.04 20.41 -10.98
C ILE A 636 -43.42 20.42 -10.32
N THR A 637 -43.54 20.93 -9.09
CA THR A 637 -44.77 20.79 -8.27
C THR A 637 -46.04 21.34 -8.95
N HIS A 638 -45.94 22.38 -9.79
CA HIS A 638 -47.06 22.92 -10.57
C HIS A 638 -46.82 22.91 -12.10
N GLY A 639 -46.04 21.94 -12.60
CA GLY A 639 -45.66 21.85 -14.02
C GLY A 639 -46.67 21.17 -14.96
N LEU A 640 -47.67 20.47 -14.42
CA LEU A 640 -48.63 19.66 -15.20
C LEU A 640 -49.29 20.45 -16.35
N GLY A 641 -49.15 19.92 -17.58
CA GLY A 641 -49.77 20.46 -18.79
C GLY A 641 -49.24 21.82 -19.27
N ARG A 642 -48.07 22.28 -18.80
CA ARG A 642 -47.45 23.55 -19.24
C ARG A 642 -46.08 23.30 -19.89
N PRO A 643 -45.80 23.83 -21.10
CA PRO A 643 -44.48 23.75 -21.70
C PRO A 643 -43.48 24.64 -20.96
N MET A 644 -42.35 24.07 -20.55
CA MET A 644 -41.28 24.79 -19.83
C MET A 644 -40.29 25.41 -20.80
N GLY A 645 -40.53 26.67 -21.19
CA GLY A 645 -39.61 27.40 -22.08
C GLY A 645 -38.24 27.70 -21.45
N ALA A 646 -37.25 28.01 -22.29
CA ALA A 646 -35.84 28.18 -21.89
C ALA A 646 -35.59 29.12 -20.68
N GLY A 647 -36.38 30.19 -20.51
CA GLY A 647 -36.25 31.10 -19.37
C GLY A 647 -36.65 30.52 -18.00
N TYR A 648 -37.24 29.32 -17.95
CA TYR A 648 -37.41 28.56 -16.71
C TYR A 648 -36.13 27.81 -16.32
N TYR A 649 -35.41 27.24 -17.30
CA TYR A 649 -34.13 26.56 -17.07
C TYR A 649 -33.10 27.51 -16.45
N GLU A 650 -32.94 28.72 -17.01
CA GLU A 650 -32.04 29.75 -16.47
C GLU A 650 -32.37 30.13 -15.00
N LYS A 651 -33.66 30.17 -14.64
CA LYS A 651 -34.12 30.41 -13.26
C LYS A 651 -33.80 29.24 -12.33
N PHE A 652 -34.01 28.00 -12.79
CA PHE A 652 -33.72 26.80 -12.00
C PHE A 652 -32.21 26.61 -11.81
N GLU A 653 -31.40 26.89 -12.84
CA GLU A 653 -29.94 26.95 -12.78
C GLU A 653 -29.48 28.00 -11.78
N GLN A 654 -30.03 29.22 -11.83
CA GLN A 654 -29.71 30.25 -10.83
C GLN A 654 -30.05 29.82 -9.40
N ALA A 655 -31.25 29.29 -9.16
CA ALA A 655 -31.69 28.84 -7.84
C ALA A 655 -30.83 27.67 -7.30
N LEU A 656 -30.41 26.76 -8.18
CA LEU A 656 -29.47 25.69 -7.85
C LEU A 656 -28.07 26.24 -7.53
N ASN A 657 -27.55 27.17 -8.34
CA ASN A 657 -26.25 27.80 -8.12
C ASN A 657 -26.20 28.50 -6.76
N GLU A 658 -27.22 29.29 -6.42
CA GLU A 658 -27.35 29.97 -5.12
C GLU A 658 -27.44 28.98 -3.95
N THR A 659 -28.18 27.87 -4.13
CA THR A 659 -28.34 26.82 -3.10
C THR A 659 -27.01 26.11 -2.82
N LEU A 660 -26.32 25.61 -3.85
CA LEU A 660 -25.03 24.94 -3.70
C LEU A 660 -23.94 25.90 -3.21
N GLN A 661 -23.95 27.16 -3.67
CA GLN A 661 -23.04 28.19 -3.19
C GLN A 661 -23.21 28.43 -1.68
N LYS A 662 -24.46 28.52 -1.20
CA LYS A 662 -24.77 28.68 0.22
C LYS A 662 -24.27 27.51 1.06
N GLU A 663 -24.40 26.28 0.57
CA GLU A 663 -23.94 25.07 1.25
C GLU A 663 -22.42 24.97 1.37
N ILE A 664 -21.71 25.26 0.28
CA ILE A 664 -20.25 25.34 0.25
C ILE A 664 -19.76 26.43 1.23
N THR A 665 -20.40 27.59 1.20
CA THR A 665 -20.09 28.74 2.08
C THR A 665 -20.33 28.36 3.54
N ALA A 666 -21.50 27.82 3.88
CA ALA A 666 -21.85 27.39 5.23
C ALA A 666 -20.87 26.33 5.77
N ALA A 667 -20.50 25.34 4.96
CA ALA A 667 -19.51 24.34 5.37
C ALA A 667 -18.16 24.97 5.73
N ILE A 668 -17.64 25.89 4.88
CA ILE A 668 -16.38 26.60 5.12
C ILE A 668 -16.44 27.42 6.41
N GLU A 669 -17.51 28.20 6.60
CA GLU A 669 -17.71 29.01 7.81
C GLU A 669 -17.79 28.13 9.08
N THR A 670 -18.57 27.05 9.03
CA THR A 670 -18.82 26.14 10.17
C THR A 670 -17.56 25.37 10.57
N ALA A 671 -16.87 24.69 9.64
CA ALA A 671 -15.72 23.87 10.00
C ALA A 671 -14.39 24.63 10.01
N ALA A 672 -14.08 25.39 8.95
CA ALA A 672 -12.76 26.02 8.83
C ALA A 672 -12.67 27.34 9.61
N VAL A 673 -13.59 28.28 9.38
CA VAL A 673 -13.50 29.63 9.97
C VAL A 673 -13.81 29.61 11.47
N ARG A 674 -14.92 29.00 11.87
CA ARG A 674 -15.37 28.95 13.28
C ARG A 674 -14.55 27.97 14.12
N ASP A 675 -14.39 26.73 13.65
CA ASP A 675 -13.87 25.62 14.46
C ASP A 675 -12.42 25.22 14.12
N GLN A 676 -11.76 25.95 13.20
CA GLN A 676 -10.36 25.74 12.79
C GLN A 676 -10.05 24.33 12.25
N CYS A 677 -11.04 23.68 11.62
CA CYS A 677 -10.93 22.33 11.07
C CYS A 677 -10.90 22.35 9.53
N ASP A 678 -9.78 21.94 8.94
CA ASP A 678 -9.66 21.75 7.49
C ASP A 678 -10.03 20.32 7.09
N VAL A 679 -11.34 20.09 6.99
CA VAL A 679 -11.90 18.86 6.39
C VAL A 679 -11.90 18.89 4.86
N PHE A 680 -11.72 20.06 4.25
CA PHE A 680 -11.83 20.30 2.81
C PHE A 680 -10.53 19.95 2.07
N GLY A 681 -9.39 19.99 2.75
CA GLY A 681 -8.06 19.82 2.19
C GLY A 681 -7.49 21.10 1.58
N PHE A 682 -7.75 22.26 2.19
CA PHE A 682 -7.16 23.55 1.80
C PHE A 682 -5.65 23.59 2.05
N SER A 683 -5.19 23.03 3.18
CA SER A 683 -3.79 22.73 3.52
C SER A 683 -3.05 21.99 2.40
N ASN A 684 -3.55 20.83 1.99
CA ASN A 684 -2.95 20.03 0.92
C ASN A 684 -2.90 20.80 -0.41
N ARG A 685 -3.93 21.60 -0.73
CA ARG A 685 -3.92 22.43 -1.95
C ARG A 685 -2.87 23.54 -1.89
N LEU A 686 -2.73 24.20 -0.74
CA LEU A 686 -1.72 25.23 -0.54
C LEU A 686 -0.30 24.62 -0.57
N LEU A 687 -0.10 23.46 0.04
CA LEU A 687 1.13 22.66 -0.09
C LEU A 687 1.43 22.28 -1.55
N GLN A 688 0.43 21.89 -2.33
CA GLN A 688 0.60 21.50 -3.74
C GLN A 688 0.91 22.69 -4.66
N GLN A 689 0.18 23.80 -4.51
CA GLN A 689 0.24 24.95 -5.42
C GLN A 689 1.29 25.99 -5.00
N GLN A 690 1.53 26.15 -3.69
CA GLN A 690 2.46 27.14 -3.11
C GLN A 690 3.29 26.54 -1.94
N PRO A 691 4.09 25.49 -2.17
CA PRO A 691 4.80 24.76 -1.11
C PRO A 691 5.71 25.62 -0.22
N GLU A 692 6.34 26.66 -0.77
CA GLU A 692 7.24 27.53 0.00
C GLU A 692 6.48 28.39 1.02
N ILE A 693 5.25 28.80 0.70
CA ILE A 693 4.35 29.50 1.63
C ILE A 693 3.83 28.52 2.67
N TRP A 694 3.39 27.33 2.26
CA TRP A 694 3.01 26.27 3.20
C TRP A 694 4.13 25.94 4.21
N ARG A 695 5.40 25.89 3.76
CA ARG A 695 6.54 25.59 4.65
C ARG A 695 6.72 26.60 5.78
N VAL A 696 6.36 27.86 5.57
CA VAL A 696 6.44 28.94 6.58
C VAL A 696 5.22 28.92 7.51
N HIS A 697 4.05 28.55 6.99
CA HIS A 697 2.77 28.77 7.66
C HIS A 697 2.06 27.51 8.18
N ALA A 698 2.63 26.31 7.98
CA ALA A 698 2.02 25.04 8.38
C ALA A 698 1.71 24.94 9.89
N GLU A 699 2.56 25.48 10.77
CA GLU A 699 2.34 25.46 12.23
C GLU A 699 1.24 26.44 12.66
N SER A 700 1.12 27.60 11.99
CA SER A 700 0.08 28.61 12.23
C SER A 700 -1.21 28.35 11.42
N TRP A 701 -1.33 27.17 10.77
CA TRP A 701 -2.44 26.90 9.85
C TRP A 701 -3.83 27.02 10.50
N PRO A 702 -4.09 26.51 11.72
CA PRO A 702 -5.41 26.65 12.36
C PRO A 702 -5.82 28.11 12.57
N ASP A 703 -4.88 29.00 12.89
CA ASP A 703 -5.17 30.43 13.10
C ASP A 703 -5.43 31.16 11.77
N LEU A 704 -4.73 30.76 10.71
CA LEU A 704 -4.95 31.26 9.35
C LEU A 704 -6.31 30.82 8.78
N LEU A 705 -6.87 29.68 9.22
CA LEU A 705 -8.21 29.26 8.82
C LEU A 705 -9.30 30.24 9.30
N GLN A 706 -9.13 30.91 10.44
CA GLN A 706 -10.09 31.92 10.93
C GLN A 706 -10.09 33.21 10.10
N GLN A 707 -9.01 33.45 9.34
CA GLN A 707 -8.78 34.68 8.58
C GLN A 707 -8.72 34.42 7.08
N LEU A 708 -9.02 33.19 6.64
CA LEU A 708 -9.00 32.83 5.23
C LEU A 708 -10.03 33.68 4.47
N SER A 709 -9.72 33.95 3.20
CA SER A 709 -10.65 34.59 2.29
C SER A 709 -10.96 33.63 1.14
N TYR A 710 -12.14 33.77 0.53
CA TYR A 710 -12.54 32.86 -0.52
C TYR A 710 -13.55 33.51 -1.47
N THR A 711 -13.76 32.88 -2.62
CA THR A 711 -14.80 33.25 -3.58
C THR A 711 -15.34 31.96 -4.18
N VAL A 712 -16.64 31.71 -3.98
CA VAL A 712 -17.35 30.56 -4.54
C VAL A 712 -18.11 31.02 -5.78
N SER A 713 -17.93 30.29 -6.88
CA SER A 713 -18.73 30.40 -8.10
C SER A 713 -19.27 29.03 -8.42
N VAL A 714 -20.59 28.92 -8.62
CA VAL A 714 -21.26 27.68 -9.05
C VAL A 714 -21.91 27.92 -10.41
N GLU A 715 -21.72 26.99 -11.33
CA GLU A 715 -22.32 26.97 -12.65
C GLU A 715 -22.97 25.59 -12.86
N SER A 716 -24.30 25.56 -12.80
CA SER A 716 -25.09 24.37 -13.15
C SER A 716 -25.65 24.47 -14.57
N ASN A 717 -25.80 23.31 -15.20
CA ASN A 717 -26.40 23.13 -16.51
C ASN A 717 -27.54 22.12 -16.37
N ILE A 718 -28.77 22.52 -16.69
CA ILE A 718 -29.93 21.63 -16.59
C ILE A 718 -30.27 21.04 -17.96
N ALA A 719 -30.20 19.71 -18.06
CA ALA A 719 -30.49 18.95 -19.25
C ALA A 719 -31.92 19.20 -19.75
N ARG A 720 -32.06 19.50 -21.04
CA ARG A 720 -33.34 19.75 -21.71
C ARG A 720 -33.86 18.44 -22.29
N MET A 721 -34.96 17.94 -21.71
CA MET A 721 -35.66 16.74 -22.18
C MET A 721 -36.55 17.09 -23.38
N GLU A 722 -36.61 16.22 -24.39
CA GLU A 722 -37.34 16.50 -25.66
C GLU A 722 -38.87 16.52 -25.50
N GLU A 723 -39.42 15.96 -24.42
CA GLU A 723 -40.84 16.06 -24.07
C GLU A 723 -41.08 17.16 -23.02
N GLU A 724 -41.21 18.42 -23.47
CA GLU A 724 -41.44 19.60 -22.61
C GLU A 724 -42.80 19.61 -21.87
N ILE A 725 -43.65 18.59 -22.03
CA ILE A 725 -45.02 18.55 -21.51
C ILE A 725 -45.18 17.32 -20.60
N THR A 726 -45.27 17.54 -19.29
CA THR A 726 -45.72 16.50 -18.36
C THR A 726 -47.15 16.10 -18.73
N PRO A 727 -47.41 14.84 -19.11
CA PRO A 727 -48.72 14.42 -19.60
C PRO A 727 -49.78 14.55 -18.51
N ILE A 728 -50.98 15.00 -18.89
CA ILE A 728 -52.12 15.06 -17.99
C ILE A 728 -52.58 13.61 -17.73
N LEU A 729 -52.42 13.15 -16.50
CA LEU A 729 -53.01 11.89 -16.04
C LEU A 729 -54.53 12.09 -15.93
N HIS A 730 -55.28 11.31 -16.70
CA HIS A 730 -56.75 11.33 -16.80
C HIS A 730 -57.43 10.42 -15.78
#